data_AF-A0A4S8YQD4-F1
#
_entry.id   AF-A0A4S8YQD4-F1
#
_cell.length_a   1.000
_cell.length_b   1.000
_cell.length_c   1.000
_cell.angle_alpha   90.00
_cell.angle_beta   90.00
_cell.angle_gamma   90.00
#
_symmetry.space_group_name_H-M   'P 1'
#
loop_
_entity.id
_entity.type
_entity.pdbx_description
1 polymer ?
#
loop_
_entity_poly.entity_id
_entity_poly.type
_entity_poly.pdbx_seq_one_letter_code
_entity_poly.pdbx_strand_id
1 'polypeptide(L)'
;MPLFAALIPTIQASGINSERVISSSSLSTCMSNSNFSASLFNVAFTPDNRTLTFNVVGVTTVTGNVTIDLVVSAYGLSIFKKTLDPCEEGWAGLCPMNEGQIDLDSNIVLPADSVSQIPGIAYTVPDLDAKVQVYVNSTDTGRATACVQAELTNGKTVDQKAVSWTVAVIAGLALFTSAITSGLGHSNTAAHVAANTLALFGYFQAQSLVGMTAVPLPPIVASWTQNFQWSMGIIRVGFIQDIATWYQRSTGGTPSTVMSELSTESIEVQKRSVHVAERLLARGAMKLHQLLPRAEATDASTKTVILRGIERVGFRSKIELTNIFLTGYIFLLIFVVFVVLGVVIFKFICEGLVKMGKMKGDKFQDFRNGWTTVLKGILFRLVLIGFPQMVVLCFWEFTKRDSAAEVVLAVFTVFTMIGILAWASSKVIRLARRSVSMHKNPAYILYSDPVSLNKWGFLYVQFKATAYYFIVPVLGYLLLKGMFVALGQGSGTLQAIAFLIIEAVFFIIVCVLTPYMDKKTNAFNIAICFFNFLNSIFLLFFTGIFSLPGLVNGVMGILFFVFNAIFSLGLLISILVASAFAIFSKNPDTRYQPMRDDRGSFIKSQTQLNTELDALGATARGEGKGGWKGARIEDDEDGWSGSSTSEPRVGGNSSSMAGRYGEIPRSPHDPSISSFPANDGLPRHNPPMYLDEKHGFSTPDVRSHHSPSPARSPQQPTGRASPWQRGAGYE
;
A
#
# COMPACT_ATOMS: atom_id res chain seq x y z
N MET A 1 -5.91 -12.80 -31.67
CA MET A 1 -4.89 -13.84 -31.38
C MET A 1 -3.79 -13.68 -32.43
N PRO A 2 -2.48 -13.67 -32.11
CA PRO A 2 -1.85 -14.51 -31.07
C PRO A 2 -1.10 -13.77 -29.93
N LEU A 3 -0.96 -12.44 -29.97
CA LEU A 3 -0.05 -11.67 -29.10
C LEU A 3 -0.27 -11.74 -27.57
N PHE A 4 -1.43 -12.18 -27.09
CA PHE A 4 -1.72 -12.26 -25.65
C PHE A 4 -1.39 -13.62 -24.99
N ALA A 5 -1.04 -14.65 -25.77
CA ALA A 5 -0.70 -15.97 -25.23
C ALA A 5 0.78 -16.07 -24.76
N ALA A 6 1.65 -15.19 -25.25
CA ALA A 6 3.10 -15.22 -24.99
C ALA A 6 3.53 -14.61 -23.64
N LEU A 7 2.57 -14.28 -22.75
CA LEU A 7 2.82 -13.65 -21.44
C LEU A 7 2.33 -14.49 -20.25
N ILE A 8 2.04 -15.78 -20.47
CA ILE A 8 2.07 -16.75 -19.38
C ILE A 8 3.55 -17.10 -19.17
N PRO A 9 4.20 -16.73 -18.05
CA PRO A 9 5.48 -17.32 -17.71
C PRO A 9 5.24 -18.80 -17.46
N THR A 10 5.65 -19.65 -18.40
CA THR A 10 5.78 -21.08 -18.15
C THR A 10 6.84 -21.23 -17.08
N ILE A 11 6.40 -21.33 -15.82
CA ILE A 11 7.24 -21.75 -14.72
C ILE A 11 7.60 -23.21 -15.00
N GLN A 12 8.65 -23.40 -15.80
CA GLN A 12 9.44 -24.61 -15.73
C GLN A 12 9.93 -24.68 -14.29
N ALA A 13 9.23 -25.44 -13.47
CA ALA A 13 9.79 -26.00 -12.26
C ALA A 13 10.91 -26.94 -12.70
N SER A 14 12.06 -26.36 -13.01
CA SER A 14 13.33 -27.07 -13.07
C SER A 14 13.52 -27.65 -11.68
N GLY A 15 13.10 -28.91 -11.55
CA GLY A 15 13.44 -29.78 -10.43
C GLY A 15 14.93 -30.05 -10.47
N ILE A 16 15.72 -29.01 -10.21
CA ILE A 16 17.10 -29.14 -9.77
C ILE A 16 17.02 -30.06 -8.57
N ASN A 17 17.57 -31.26 -8.71
CA ASN A 17 17.62 -32.25 -7.64
C ASN A 17 18.65 -31.76 -6.63
N SER A 18 18.26 -30.73 -5.88
CA SER A 18 19.12 -29.98 -4.97
C SER A 18 19.56 -30.92 -3.87
N GLU A 19 20.85 -31.23 -3.89
CA GLU A 19 21.52 -32.10 -2.92
C GLU A 19 21.10 -31.70 -1.51
N ARG A 20 20.74 -32.69 -0.69
CA ARG A 20 20.34 -32.38 0.68
C ARG A 20 21.59 -31.98 1.43
N VAL A 21 21.65 -30.72 1.83
CA VAL A 21 22.75 -30.16 2.61
C VAL A 21 22.18 -29.36 3.78
N ILE A 22 22.86 -29.42 4.93
CA ILE A 22 22.75 -28.41 5.98
C ILE A 22 24.13 -27.77 6.10
N SER A 23 24.23 -26.47 5.93
CA SER A 23 25.50 -25.73 5.97
C SER A 23 25.46 -24.50 6.86
N SER A 24 26.63 -23.98 7.17
CA SER A 24 26.84 -22.73 7.88
C SER A 24 28.11 -22.06 7.32
N SER A 25 28.02 -20.76 7.05
CA SER A 25 29.11 -19.96 6.44
C SER A 25 29.46 -18.72 7.27
N SER A 26 29.12 -18.74 8.57
CA SER A 26 29.22 -17.59 9.47
C SER A 26 29.16 -18.02 10.93
N LEU A 27 30.11 -17.53 11.74
CA LEU A 27 30.19 -17.78 13.18
C LEU A 27 30.09 -16.46 13.93
N SER A 28 29.15 -16.33 14.89
CA SER A 28 29.06 -15.17 15.80
C SER A 28 29.47 -15.56 17.22
N THR A 29 30.04 -14.63 17.98
CA THR A 29 30.37 -14.83 19.41
C THR A 29 29.12 -14.67 20.26
N CYS A 30 28.74 -15.70 21.03
CA CYS A 30 27.54 -15.67 21.88
C CYS A 30 27.78 -15.20 23.33
N MET A 31 28.94 -14.61 23.62
CA MET A 31 29.23 -13.91 24.87
C MET A 31 30.11 -12.68 24.61
N SER A 32 29.99 -11.67 25.47
CA SER A 32 30.93 -10.54 25.53
C SER A 32 32.33 -11.04 25.92
N ASN A 33 33.36 -10.58 25.22
CA ASN A 33 34.76 -10.95 25.44
C ASN A 33 34.98 -12.48 25.36
N SER A 34 34.54 -13.11 24.27
CA SER A 34 34.84 -14.51 23.95
C SER A 34 36.33 -14.67 23.56
N ASN A 35 37.08 -15.53 24.25
CA ASN A 35 38.49 -15.82 23.96
C ASN A 35 38.71 -16.73 22.72
N PHE A 36 37.69 -16.83 21.85
CA PHE A 36 37.76 -17.51 20.55
C PHE A 36 36.93 -16.73 19.54
N SER A 37 37.49 -16.57 18.34
CA SER A 37 36.82 -16.00 17.15
C SER A 37 37.27 -16.73 15.88
N ALA A 38 36.44 -16.74 14.83
CA ALA A 38 36.78 -17.31 13.53
C ALA A 38 36.77 -16.23 12.43
N SER A 39 37.79 -16.24 11.57
CA SER A 39 37.87 -15.40 10.37
C SER A 39 37.28 -16.11 9.14
N LEU A 40 37.36 -17.45 9.11
CA LEU A 40 36.70 -18.30 8.12
C LEU A 40 35.96 -19.42 8.85
N PHE A 41 34.69 -19.64 8.51
CA PHE A 41 33.90 -20.72 9.07
C PHE A 41 32.94 -21.25 8.00
N ASN A 42 33.29 -22.36 7.36
CA ASN A 42 32.44 -23.08 6.43
C ASN A 42 32.27 -24.53 6.93
N VAL A 43 31.05 -24.90 7.26
CA VAL A 43 30.68 -26.27 7.62
C VAL A 43 29.53 -26.71 6.72
N ALA A 44 29.61 -27.90 6.14
CA ALA A 44 28.57 -28.47 5.29
C ALA A 44 28.36 -29.96 5.59
N PHE A 45 27.11 -30.35 5.84
CA PHE A 45 26.70 -31.72 6.08
C PHE A 45 25.79 -32.22 4.95
N THR A 46 26.24 -33.23 4.21
CA THR A 46 25.44 -33.95 3.21
C THR A 46 24.96 -35.28 3.82
N PRO A 47 23.69 -35.42 4.27
CA PRO A 47 23.11 -36.70 4.70
C PRO A 47 23.22 -37.83 3.68
N ASP A 48 23.20 -37.54 2.38
CA ASP A 48 23.22 -38.56 1.33
C ASP A 48 24.52 -39.40 1.34
N ASN A 49 25.67 -38.76 1.60
CA ASN A 49 26.97 -39.42 1.78
C ASN A 49 27.38 -39.55 3.26
N ARG A 50 26.59 -39.00 4.19
CA ARG A 50 26.89 -38.82 5.63
C ARG A 50 28.18 -38.02 5.91
N THR A 51 28.65 -37.23 4.96
CA THR A 51 29.88 -36.44 5.07
C THR A 51 29.62 -35.09 5.74
N LEU A 52 30.39 -34.78 6.78
CA LEU A 52 30.54 -33.44 7.35
C LEU A 52 31.88 -32.89 6.88
N THR A 53 31.85 -31.94 5.95
CA THR A 53 32.96 -31.10 5.54
C THR A 53 33.06 -29.93 6.52
N PHE A 54 34.26 -29.61 7.00
CA PHE A 54 34.51 -28.38 7.73
C PHE A 54 35.85 -27.75 7.32
N ASN A 55 35.81 -26.45 7.09
CA ASN A 55 36.95 -25.58 6.83
C ASN A 55 36.80 -24.36 7.76
N VAL A 56 37.63 -24.32 8.81
CA VAL A 56 37.53 -23.32 9.89
C VAL A 56 38.90 -22.74 10.18
N VAL A 57 39.04 -21.44 10.01
CA VAL A 57 40.23 -20.67 10.38
C VAL A 57 39.83 -19.67 11.47
N GLY A 58 40.51 -19.72 12.61
CA GLY A 58 40.20 -18.87 13.76
C GLY A 58 41.40 -18.62 14.67
N VAL A 59 41.18 -17.81 15.70
CA VAL A 59 42.20 -17.43 16.67
C VAL A 59 41.64 -17.63 18.07
N THR A 60 42.46 -18.20 18.95
CA THR A 60 42.13 -18.44 20.35
C THR A 60 43.14 -17.83 21.31
N THR A 61 42.63 -17.32 22.43
CA THR A 61 43.36 -16.93 23.65
C THR A 61 42.86 -17.75 24.85
N VAL A 62 42.45 -19.00 24.61
CA VAL A 62 42.11 -19.97 25.64
C VAL A 62 43.31 -20.90 25.86
N THR A 63 43.78 -20.96 27.11
CA THR A 63 44.87 -21.83 27.54
C THR A 63 44.38 -22.92 28.49
N GLY A 64 45.03 -24.08 28.44
CA GLY A 64 44.82 -25.18 29.38
C GLY A 64 43.73 -26.16 28.97
N ASN A 65 43.17 -26.87 29.95
CA ASN A 65 42.18 -27.92 29.71
C ASN A 65 40.76 -27.35 29.66
N VAL A 66 39.97 -27.84 28.70
CA VAL A 66 38.64 -27.30 28.38
C VAL A 66 37.64 -28.41 28.13
N THR A 67 36.38 -28.19 28.50
CA THR A 67 35.23 -29.02 28.11
C THR A 67 34.37 -28.24 27.11
N ILE A 68 33.83 -28.94 26.12
CA ILE A 68 33.09 -28.37 25.01
C ILE A 68 31.62 -28.76 25.11
N ASP A 69 30.77 -27.78 25.43
CA ASP A 69 29.33 -27.93 25.57
C ASP A 69 28.64 -27.63 24.22
N LEU A 70 28.33 -28.67 23.45
CA LEU A 70 27.67 -28.57 22.14
C LEU A 70 26.14 -28.56 22.31
N VAL A 71 25.49 -27.45 21.98
CA VAL A 71 24.03 -27.23 22.10
C VAL A 71 23.42 -26.89 20.74
N VAL A 72 22.72 -27.84 20.12
CA VAL A 72 21.96 -27.59 18.88
C VAL A 72 20.54 -27.16 19.23
N SER A 73 20.13 -26.00 18.73
CA SER A 73 18.78 -25.46 18.92
C SER A 73 18.08 -25.21 17.58
N ALA A 74 16.82 -25.61 17.45
CA ALA A 74 15.98 -25.22 16.32
C ALA A 74 14.63 -24.66 16.79
N TYR A 75 14.16 -23.65 16.08
CA TYR A 75 13.03 -22.78 16.44
C TYR A 75 13.11 -22.20 17.87
N GLY A 76 14.30 -22.14 18.46
CA GLY A 76 14.51 -21.73 19.86
C GLY A 76 14.20 -22.79 20.93
N LEU A 77 14.10 -24.07 20.56
CA LEU A 77 14.21 -25.21 21.49
C LEU A 77 15.59 -25.86 21.33
N SER A 78 16.25 -26.20 22.44
CA SER A 78 17.44 -27.07 22.42
C SER A 78 17.01 -28.50 22.12
N ILE A 79 17.41 -29.04 20.96
CA ILE A 79 17.07 -30.40 20.51
C ILE A 79 18.15 -31.39 20.91
N PHE A 80 19.41 -30.96 20.94
CA PHE A 80 20.55 -31.80 21.28
C PHE A 80 21.49 -31.04 22.21
N LYS A 81 21.93 -31.68 23.29
CA LYS A 81 23.09 -31.25 24.08
C LYS A 81 24.02 -32.45 24.27
N LYS A 82 25.31 -32.33 23.90
CA LYS A 82 26.38 -33.24 24.30
C LYS A 82 27.54 -32.41 24.85
N THR A 83 27.99 -32.75 26.05
CA THR A 83 29.28 -32.28 26.58
C THR A 83 30.37 -33.22 26.04
N LEU A 84 31.48 -32.65 25.61
CA LEU A 84 32.62 -33.33 25.01
C LEU A 84 33.89 -32.94 25.76
N ASP A 85 34.73 -33.90 26.10
CA ASP A 85 36.07 -33.64 26.63
C ASP A 85 37.11 -33.96 25.54
N PRO A 86 37.82 -32.95 24.99
CA PRO A 86 38.85 -33.16 23.97
C PRO A 86 40.06 -33.95 24.49
N CYS A 87 40.28 -34.01 25.81
CA CYS A 87 41.33 -34.80 26.43
C CYS A 87 40.96 -36.30 26.47
N GLU A 88 39.69 -36.64 26.72
CA GLU A 88 39.21 -38.04 26.68
C GLU A 88 39.11 -38.57 25.25
N GLU A 89 38.62 -37.77 24.30
CA GLU A 89 38.51 -38.17 22.89
C GLU A 89 39.83 -37.99 22.08
N GLY A 90 40.91 -37.51 22.72
CA GLY A 90 42.27 -37.46 22.15
C GLY A 90 42.47 -36.43 21.03
N TRP A 91 41.75 -35.31 21.06
CA TRP A 91 41.71 -34.34 19.96
C TRP A 91 42.94 -33.42 19.95
N ALA A 92 43.87 -33.69 19.03
CA ALA A 92 45.09 -32.93 18.84
C ALA A 92 44.82 -31.43 18.65
N GLY A 93 45.55 -30.59 19.39
CA GLY A 93 45.41 -29.12 19.38
C GLY A 93 44.27 -28.56 20.25
N LEU A 94 43.39 -29.40 20.79
CA LEU A 94 42.30 -29.00 21.70
C LEU A 94 42.51 -29.45 23.16
N CYS A 95 43.46 -30.36 23.43
CA CYS A 95 43.92 -30.66 24.78
C CYS A 95 45.46 -30.85 24.84
N PRO A 96 46.18 -30.07 25.67
CA PRO A 96 45.75 -28.77 26.20
C PRO A 96 45.50 -27.78 25.05
N MET A 97 44.52 -26.89 25.21
CA MET A 97 44.31 -25.78 24.28
C MET A 97 45.43 -24.74 24.50
N ASN A 98 46.00 -24.23 23.41
CA ASN A 98 47.08 -23.25 23.43
C ASN A 98 46.65 -21.98 22.65
N GLU A 99 47.18 -20.83 23.03
CA GLU A 99 46.94 -19.59 22.28
C GLU A 99 47.54 -19.66 20.88
N GLY A 100 46.84 -19.12 19.88
CA GLY A 100 47.32 -19.08 18.50
C GLY A 100 46.21 -19.13 17.46
N GLN A 101 46.63 -19.32 16.21
CA GLN A 101 45.73 -19.55 15.09
C GLN A 101 45.43 -21.05 14.95
N ILE A 102 44.15 -21.38 14.80
CA ILE A 102 43.63 -22.71 14.52
C ILE A 102 43.20 -22.73 13.06
N ASP A 103 43.66 -23.73 12.31
CA ASP A 103 43.27 -24.02 10.93
C ASP A 103 42.83 -25.49 10.85
N LEU A 104 41.61 -25.73 10.40
CA LEU A 104 40.93 -27.02 10.42
C LEU A 104 40.16 -27.22 9.10
N ASP A 105 40.82 -27.83 8.12
CA ASP A 105 40.22 -28.26 6.85
C ASP A 105 40.18 -29.79 6.76
N SER A 106 38.98 -30.39 6.89
CA SER A 106 38.82 -31.84 6.74
C SER A 106 37.39 -32.29 6.40
N ASN A 107 37.26 -33.59 6.12
CA ASN A 107 35.98 -34.26 5.88
C ASN A 107 35.86 -35.48 6.79
N ILE A 108 34.80 -35.56 7.61
CA ILE A 108 34.51 -36.73 8.45
C ILE A 108 33.20 -37.39 8.02
N VAL A 109 33.11 -38.73 8.13
CA VAL A 109 31.88 -39.48 7.85
C VAL A 109 31.17 -39.77 9.16
N LEU A 110 29.95 -39.26 9.32
CA LEU A 110 29.19 -39.40 10.57
C LEU A 110 28.58 -40.80 10.73
N PRO A 111 28.51 -41.34 11.96
CA PRO A 111 27.76 -42.56 12.28
C PRO A 111 26.29 -42.44 11.87
N ALA A 112 25.70 -43.53 11.38
CA ALA A 112 24.32 -43.54 10.90
C ALA A 112 23.32 -43.09 12.00
N ASP A 113 23.59 -43.45 13.25
CA ASP A 113 22.76 -43.12 14.42
C ASP A 113 22.78 -41.63 14.79
N SER A 114 23.81 -40.88 14.38
CA SER A 114 23.85 -39.42 14.52
C SER A 114 23.05 -38.72 13.41
N VAL A 115 23.00 -39.33 12.22
CA VAL A 115 22.29 -38.77 11.06
C VAL A 115 20.78 -39.04 11.15
N SER A 116 20.38 -40.21 11.65
CA SER A 116 18.97 -40.59 11.82
C SER A 116 18.20 -39.72 12.82
N GLN A 117 18.90 -39.07 13.75
CA GLN A 117 18.33 -38.11 14.71
C GLN A 117 17.94 -36.76 14.07
N ILE A 118 18.44 -36.43 12.88
CA ILE A 118 18.11 -35.17 12.19
C ILE A 118 16.78 -35.35 11.44
N PRO A 119 15.67 -34.72 11.87
CA PRO A 119 14.36 -34.97 11.28
C PRO A 119 14.30 -34.44 9.84
N GLY A 120 13.74 -35.23 8.92
CA GLY A 120 13.72 -34.93 7.48
C GLY A 120 13.14 -33.55 7.09
N ILE A 121 12.30 -32.98 7.96
CA ILE A 121 11.72 -31.63 7.86
C ILE A 121 12.80 -30.52 7.80
N ALA A 122 13.98 -30.74 8.40
CA ALA A 122 15.11 -29.81 8.39
C ALA A 122 15.67 -29.58 6.98
N TYR A 123 15.49 -30.53 6.05
CA TYR A 123 15.95 -30.42 4.66
C TYR A 123 14.86 -29.92 3.70
N THR A 124 13.65 -29.65 4.17
CA THR A 124 12.50 -29.29 3.31
C THR A 124 11.87 -27.93 3.65
N VAL A 125 11.83 -27.52 4.92
CA VAL A 125 11.28 -26.20 5.30
C VAL A 125 12.26 -25.09 4.91
N PRO A 126 11.85 -24.09 4.11
CA PRO A 126 12.71 -22.96 3.76
C PRO A 126 12.93 -22.03 4.95
N ASP A 127 14.07 -21.32 4.96
CA ASP A 127 14.46 -20.37 6.00
C ASP A 127 14.45 -20.97 7.42
N LEU A 128 15.12 -22.12 7.55
CA LEU A 128 15.27 -22.87 8.80
C LEU A 128 15.79 -21.99 9.95
N ASP A 129 15.03 -21.89 11.04
CA ASP A 129 15.44 -21.20 12.27
C ASP A 129 16.27 -22.15 13.15
N ALA A 130 17.47 -22.54 12.72
CA ALA A 130 18.34 -23.45 13.47
C ALA A 130 19.75 -22.90 13.69
N LYS A 131 20.33 -23.21 14.85
CA LYS A 131 21.68 -22.81 15.24
C LYS A 131 22.37 -23.86 16.10
N VAL A 132 23.69 -23.91 15.99
CA VAL A 132 24.57 -24.62 16.91
C VAL A 132 25.23 -23.60 17.82
N GLN A 133 25.24 -23.82 19.12
CA GLN A 133 26.05 -23.07 20.07
C GLN A 133 27.10 -24.00 20.66
N VAL A 134 28.32 -23.49 20.79
CA VAL A 134 29.45 -24.20 21.38
C VAL A 134 29.99 -23.33 22.50
N TYR A 135 29.90 -23.85 23.72
CA TYR A 135 30.47 -23.22 24.91
C TYR A 135 31.78 -23.94 25.23
N VAL A 136 32.88 -23.19 25.33
CA VAL A 136 34.18 -23.71 25.79
C VAL A 136 34.32 -23.31 27.25
N ASN A 137 34.34 -24.31 28.15
CA ASN A 137 34.41 -24.12 29.58
C ASN A 137 35.77 -24.58 30.11
N SER A 138 36.46 -23.78 30.91
CA SER A 138 37.69 -24.21 31.60
C SER A 138 37.37 -25.30 32.62
N THR A 139 38.12 -26.40 32.61
CA THR A 139 37.96 -27.52 33.58
C THR A 139 38.15 -27.04 35.01
N ASP A 140 39.13 -26.17 35.22
CA ASP A 140 39.64 -25.81 36.54
C ASP A 140 38.75 -24.79 37.26
N THR A 141 37.97 -24.03 36.50
CA THR A 141 37.09 -22.95 37.01
C THR A 141 35.61 -23.20 36.78
N GLY A 142 35.24 -24.15 35.92
CA GLY A 142 33.85 -24.42 35.52
C GLY A 142 33.16 -23.25 34.80
N ARG A 143 33.92 -22.27 34.32
CA ARG A 143 33.40 -21.06 33.64
C ARG A 143 33.62 -21.13 32.13
N ALA A 144 32.63 -20.65 31.39
CA ALA A 144 32.77 -20.41 29.96
C ALA A 144 33.87 -19.36 29.71
N THR A 145 34.90 -19.72 28.94
CA THR A 145 35.97 -18.84 28.46
C THR A 145 35.73 -18.38 27.01
N ALA A 146 34.96 -19.16 26.24
CA ALA A 146 34.47 -18.73 24.93
C ALA A 146 33.06 -19.28 24.63
N CYS A 147 32.33 -18.57 23.76
CA CYS A 147 31.01 -18.97 23.27
C CYS A 147 30.91 -18.59 21.80
N VAL A 148 30.67 -19.57 20.93
CA VAL A 148 30.40 -19.33 19.51
C VAL A 148 29.09 -19.94 19.04
N GLN A 149 28.46 -19.30 18.07
CA GLN A 149 27.16 -19.65 17.51
C GLN A 149 27.27 -19.70 15.98
N ALA A 150 26.98 -20.87 15.41
CA ALA A 150 26.85 -21.09 13.98
C ALA A 150 25.36 -21.15 13.61
N GLU A 151 24.94 -20.41 12.58
CA GLU A 151 23.57 -20.49 12.06
C GLU A 151 23.48 -21.53 10.94
N LEU A 152 22.49 -22.42 11.01
CA LEU A 152 22.31 -23.51 10.05
C LEU A 152 21.30 -23.12 8.96
N THR A 153 21.67 -23.32 7.70
CA THR A 153 20.81 -23.17 6.52
C THR A 153 20.75 -24.46 5.73
N ASN A 154 19.64 -24.72 5.05
CA ASN A 154 19.47 -25.83 4.11
C ASN A 154 19.44 -25.38 2.65
N GLY A 155 19.92 -24.17 2.37
CA GLY A 155 19.92 -23.52 1.06
C GLY A 155 18.56 -23.08 0.53
N LYS A 156 17.44 -23.43 1.19
CA LYS A 156 16.08 -23.13 0.73
C LYS A 156 15.57 -21.86 1.40
N THR A 157 15.01 -20.94 0.61
CA THR A 157 14.44 -19.68 1.09
C THR A 157 13.19 -19.29 0.31
N VAL A 158 12.26 -18.61 0.98
CA VAL A 158 11.09 -17.97 0.35
C VAL A 158 11.41 -16.59 -0.25
N ASP A 159 12.61 -16.05 -0.03
CA ASP A 159 13.11 -14.82 -0.68
C ASP A 159 13.53 -15.12 -2.13
N GLN A 160 12.61 -14.94 -3.07
CA GLN A 160 12.74 -15.39 -4.45
C GLN A 160 12.59 -14.21 -5.41
N LYS A 161 13.70 -13.78 -6.03
CA LYS A 161 13.69 -12.60 -6.91
C LYS A 161 12.77 -12.76 -8.13
N ALA A 162 12.53 -13.99 -8.58
CA ALA A 162 11.53 -14.32 -9.59
C ALA A 162 10.10 -13.95 -9.13
N VAL A 163 9.74 -14.20 -7.87
CA VAL A 163 8.45 -13.81 -7.29
C VAL A 163 8.35 -12.29 -7.20
N SER A 164 9.38 -11.62 -6.65
CA SER A 164 9.43 -10.16 -6.57
C SER A 164 9.15 -9.47 -7.91
N TRP A 165 9.90 -9.84 -8.96
CA TRP A 165 9.74 -9.23 -10.29
C TRP A 165 8.44 -9.64 -10.99
N THR A 166 7.98 -10.89 -10.85
CA THR A 166 6.69 -11.33 -11.42
C THR A 166 5.52 -10.54 -10.84
N VAL A 167 5.51 -10.33 -9.52
CA VAL A 167 4.49 -9.54 -8.83
C VAL A 167 4.56 -8.05 -9.21
N ALA A 168 5.77 -7.49 -9.35
CA ALA A 168 5.97 -6.11 -9.81
C ALA A 168 5.46 -5.89 -11.25
N VAL A 169 5.75 -6.83 -12.17
CA VAL A 169 5.28 -6.78 -13.56
C VAL A 169 3.75 -6.90 -13.62
N ILE A 170 3.12 -7.79 -12.84
CA ILE A 170 1.65 -7.90 -12.78
C ILE A 170 1.00 -6.60 -12.30
N ALA A 171 1.55 -5.97 -11.25
CA ALA A 171 1.05 -4.68 -10.76
C ALA A 171 1.20 -3.56 -11.82
N GLY A 172 2.34 -3.50 -12.51
CA GLY A 172 2.57 -2.54 -13.60
C GLY A 172 1.63 -2.76 -14.79
N LEU A 173 1.41 -4.01 -15.20
CA LEU A 173 0.47 -4.36 -16.27
C LEU A 173 -0.97 -3.99 -15.90
N ALA A 174 -1.41 -4.19 -14.66
CA ALA A 174 -2.75 -3.80 -14.21
C ALA A 174 -2.96 -2.26 -14.24
N LEU A 175 -1.96 -1.47 -13.83
CA LEU A 175 -2.00 0.00 -13.98
C LEU A 175 -2.06 0.41 -15.46
N PHE A 176 -1.28 -0.23 -16.32
CA PHE A 176 -1.26 0.03 -17.76
C PHE A 176 -2.59 -0.35 -18.43
N THR A 177 -3.19 -1.47 -18.04
CA THR A 177 -4.54 -1.87 -18.45
C THR A 177 -5.58 -0.81 -18.09
N SER A 178 -5.59 -0.32 -16.84
CA SER A 178 -6.48 0.76 -16.41
C SER A 178 -6.30 2.02 -17.28
N ALA A 179 -5.07 2.43 -17.59
CA ALA A 179 -4.79 3.58 -18.45
C ALA A 179 -5.33 3.41 -19.87
N ILE A 180 -5.15 2.23 -20.49
CA ILE A 180 -5.72 1.91 -21.82
C ILE A 180 -7.25 1.92 -21.78
N THR A 181 -7.86 1.22 -20.83
CA THR A 181 -9.32 1.16 -20.66
C THR A 181 -9.91 2.56 -20.49
N SER A 182 -9.24 3.45 -19.74
CA SER A 182 -9.63 4.85 -19.58
C SER A 182 -9.57 5.62 -20.91
N GLY A 183 -8.48 5.48 -21.67
CA GLY A 183 -8.31 6.15 -22.95
C GLY A 183 -9.23 5.65 -24.08
N LEU A 184 -9.76 4.42 -23.94
CA LEU A 184 -10.81 3.87 -24.82
C LEU A 184 -12.22 4.37 -24.47
N GLY A 185 -12.38 5.20 -23.43
CA GLY A 185 -13.67 5.76 -22.98
C GLY A 185 -14.32 5.02 -21.81
N HIS A 186 -13.75 3.89 -21.36
CA HIS A 186 -14.32 3.05 -20.30
C HIS A 186 -13.86 3.50 -18.90
N SER A 187 -14.21 4.74 -18.55
CA SER A 187 -13.73 5.44 -17.35
C SER A 187 -14.11 4.74 -16.03
N ASN A 188 -15.32 4.18 -15.93
CA ASN A 188 -15.78 3.48 -14.73
C ASN A 188 -14.97 2.18 -14.50
N THR A 189 -14.83 1.34 -15.51
CA THR A 189 -14.01 0.12 -15.41
C THR A 189 -12.56 0.46 -15.11
N ALA A 190 -11.99 1.47 -15.78
CA ALA A 190 -10.63 1.93 -15.53
C ALA A 190 -10.43 2.37 -14.07
N ALA A 191 -11.40 3.06 -13.48
CA ALA A 191 -11.40 3.45 -12.07
C ALA A 191 -11.41 2.24 -11.12
N HIS A 192 -12.28 1.24 -11.35
CA HIS A 192 -12.32 0.03 -10.52
C HIS A 192 -11.01 -0.79 -10.61
N VAL A 193 -10.43 -0.93 -11.82
CA VAL A 193 -9.13 -1.59 -12.00
C VAL A 193 -8.03 -0.80 -11.29
N ALA A 194 -7.99 0.53 -11.43
CA ALA A 194 -7.01 1.38 -10.73
C ALA A 194 -7.12 1.24 -9.20
N ALA A 195 -8.32 1.34 -8.63
CA ALA A 195 -8.55 1.24 -7.20
C ALA A 195 -8.10 -0.11 -6.63
N ASN A 196 -8.42 -1.22 -7.32
CA ASN A 196 -7.96 -2.56 -6.92
C ASN A 196 -6.43 -2.71 -7.07
N THR A 197 -5.81 -2.05 -8.06
CA THR A 197 -4.34 -2.07 -8.24
C THR A 197 -3.63 -1.29 -7.14
N LEU A 198 -4.14 -0.12 -6.77
CA LEU A 198 -3.61 0.69 -5.68
C LEU A 198 -3.74 -0.03 -4.33
N ALA A 199 -4.86 -0.72 -4.10
CA ALA A 199 -5.07 -1.54 -2.90
C ALA A 199 -4.12 -2.77 -2.84
N LEU A 200 -3.89 -3.45 -3.96
CA LEU A 200 -2.88 -4.53 -4.06
C LEU A 200 -1.47 -4.00 -3.73
N PHE A 201 -1.07 -2.88 -4.34
CA PHE A 201 0.24 -2.28 -4.13
C PHE A 201 0.42 -1.80 -2.67
N GLY A 202 -0.60 -1.16 -2.10
CA GLY A 202 -0.61 -0.75 -0.70
C GLY A 202 -0.55 -1.92 0.30
N TYR A 203 -1.10 -3.09 -0.06
CA TYR A 203 -0.92 -4.31 0.73
C TYR A 203 0.52 -4.85 0.64
N PHE A 204 1.17 -4.82 -0.53
CA PHE A 204 2.59 -5.18 -0.63
C PHE A 204 3.49 -4.20 0.12
N GLN A 205 3.19 -2.90 0.08
CA GLN A 205 3.84 -1.91 0.95
C GLN A 205 3.62 -2.23 2.43
N ALA A 206 2.43 -2.69 2.84
CA ALA A 206 2.18 -3.14 4.20
C ALA A 206 3.03 -4.38 4.57
N GLN A 207 3.28 -5.33 3.65
CA GLN A 207 4.18 -6.46 3.87
C GLN A 207 5.64 -6.00 4.04
N SER A 208 6.14 -5.11 3.19
CA SER A 208 7.52 -4.59 3.32
C SER A 208 7.70 -3.79 4.61
N LEU A 209 6.70 -3.00 5.03
CA LEU A 209 6.71 -2.26 6.30
C LEU A 209 6.83 -3.18 7.52
N VAL A 210 6.23 -4.37 7.50
CA VAL A 210 6.42 -5.40 8.55
C VAL A 210 7.89 -5.84 8.59
N GLY A 211 8.49 -6.13 7.43
CA GLY A 211 9.91 -6.51 7.31
C GLY A 211 10.89 -5.45 7.82
N MET A 212 10.55 -4.18 7.63
CA MET A 212 11.32 -3.01 8.08
C MET A 212 11.22 -2.75 9.59
N THR A 213 10.34 -3.42 10.35
CA THR A 213 10.28 -3.24 11.82
C THR A 213 11.50 -3.82 12.54
N ALA A 214 11.99 -3.13 13.58
CA ALA A 214 13.05 -3.58 14.49
C ALA A 214 12.61 -4.71 15.45
N VAL A 215 11.51 -5.39 15.13
CA VAL A 215 11.10 -6.64 15.79
C VAL A 215 12.04 -7.76 15.33
N PRO A 216 12.50 -8.66 16.23
CA PRO A 216 13.28 -9.83 15.87
C PRO A 216 12.39 -10.88 15.17
N LEU A 217 12.19 -10.71 13.86
CA LEU A 217 11.35 -11.57 13.03
C LEU A 217 11.96 -12.99 12.91
N PRO A 218 11.14 -14.06 12.86
CA PRO A 218 11.61 -15.38 12.42
C PRO A 218 12.19 -15.31 10.99
N PRO A 219 13.21 -16.13 10.64
CA PRO A 219 13.87 -16.05 9.34
C PRO A 219 12.91 -16.13 8.14
N ILE A 220 11.93 -17.05 8.17
CA ILE A 220 10.91 -17.17 7.12
C ILE A 220 10.04 -15.91 6.94
N VAL A 221 9.77 -15.15 8.01
CA VAL A 221 9.01 -13.90 7.96
C VAL A 221 9.86 -12.77 7.38
N ALA A 222 11.14 -12.70 7.77
CA ALA A 222 12.09 -11.77 7.16
C ALA A 222 12.28 -12.05 5.66
N SER A 223 12.43 -13.32 5.27
CA SER A 223 12.55 -13.72 3.86
C SER A 223 11.28 -13.48 3.06
N TRP A 224 10.09 -13.77 3.61
CA TRP A 224 8.83 -13.46 2.95
C TRP A 224 8.68 -11.96 2.69
N THR A 225 8.86 -11.13 3.72
CA THR A 225 8.72 -9.67 3.61
C THR A 225 9.80 -9.04 2.73
N GLN A 226 10.96 -9.67 2.56
CA GLN A 226 12.00 -9.22 1.61
C GLN A 226 11.49 -9.22 0.15
N ASN A 227 10.59 -10.12 -0.23
CA ASN A 227 10.05 -10.20 -1.60
C ASN A 227 9.32 -8.92 -2.06
N PHE A 228 8.89 -8.06 -1.14
CA PHE A 228 8.04 -6.89 -1.41
C PHE A 228 8.78 -5.55 -1.26
N GLN A 229 10.06 -5.56 -0.88
CA GLN A 229 10.85 -4.35 -0.60
C GLN A 229 11.07 -3.45 -1.84
N TRP A 230 10.90 -4.00 -3.04
CA TRP A 230 10.83 -3.24 -4.29
C TRP A 230 9.68 -2.22 -4.31
N SER A 231 8.57 -2.48 -3.58
CA SER A 231 7.44 -1.52 -3.44
C SER A 231 7.74 -0.33 -2.52
N MET A 232 8.91 -0.35 -1.86
CA MET A 232 9.50 0.73 -1.07
C MET A 232 10.78 1.28 -1.73
N GLY A 233 11.04 0.96 -3.00
CA GLY A 233 12.22 1.42 -3.75
C GLY A 233 13.54 0.77 -3.33
N ILE A 234 13.53 -0.20 -2.41
CA ILE A 234 14.75 -0.88 -1.93
C ILE A 234 15.12 -1.97 -2.93
N ILE A 235 15.87 -1.58 -3.96
CA ILE A 235 16.33 -2.43 -5.06
C ILE A 235 17.82 -2.19 -5.27
N ARG A 236 18.64 -3.25 -5.29
CA ARG A 236 20.08 -3.13 -5.50
C ARG A 236 20.42 -3.06 -6.99
N VAL A 237 21.03 -1.95 -7.42
CA VAL A 237 21.64 -1.78 -8.74
C VAL A 237 22.98 -1.06 -8.55
N GLY A 238 24.06 -1.59 -9.14
CA GLY A 238 25.45 -1.12 -8.91
C GLY A 238 25.61 0.39 -9.06
N PHE A 239 25.33 0.92 -10.26
CA PHE A 239 25.50 2.35 -10.53
C PHE A 239 24.68 3.28 -9.60
N ILE A 240 23.58 2.80 -9.00
CA ILE A 240 22.80 3.58 -8.03
C ILE A 240 23.49 3.61 -6.67
N GLN A 241 24.19 2.54 -6.28
CA GLN A 241 25.07 2.55 -5.11
C GLN A 241 26.27 3.47 -5.32
N ASP A 242 26.88 3.42 -6.51
CA ASP A 242 28.02 4.27 -6.87
C ASP A 242 27.63 5.76 -6.83
N ILE A 243 26.47 6.13 -7.39
CA ILE A 243 25.90 7.48 -7.30
C ILE A 243 25.56 7.87 -5.86
N ALA A 244 24.95 6.97 -5.08
CA ALA A 244 24.58 7.25 -3.69
C ALA A 244 25.82 7.54 -2.83
N THR A 245 26.81 6.65 -2.87
CA THR A 245 28.07 6.82 -2.13
C THR A 245 28.90 8.01 -2.65
N TRP A 246 28.84 8.34 -3.95
CA TRP A 246 29.42 9.58 -4.47
C TRP A 246 28.74 10.82 -3.90
N TYR A 247 27.40 10.86 -3.87
CA TYR A 247 26.64 12.00 -3.35
C TYR A 247 26.88 12.18 -1.85
N GLN A 248 26.82 11.09 -1.07
CA GLN A 248 27.08 11.10 0.37
C GLN A 248 28.47 11.66 0.67
N ARG A 249 29.53 11.13 0.03
CA ARG A 249 30.91 11.61 0.18
C ARG A 249 31.06 13.08 -0.22
N SER A 250 30.46 13.47 -1.35
CA SER A 250 30.52 14.85 -1.87
C SER A 250 29.79 15.87 -0.99
N THR A 251 28.95 15.40 -0.06
CA THR A 251 28.14 16.24 0.84
C THR A 251 28.56 16.12 2.32
N GLY A 252 29.71 15.49 2.58
CA GLY A 252 30.34 15.41 3.91
C GLY A 252 29.95 14.19 4.75
N GLY A 253 29.16 13.25 4.21
CA GLY A 253 28.83 12.00 4.87
C GLY A 253 29.89 10.91 4.68
N THR A 254 30.08 10.09 5.71
CA THR A 254 30.97 8.92 5.68
C THR A 254 30.18 7.65 5.35
N PRO A 255 30.39 7.00 4.19
CA PRO A 255 29.64 5.79 3.84
C PRO A 255 30.04 4.62 4.73
N SER A 256 29.09 3.72 4.98
CA SER A 256 29.42 2.45 5.62
C SER A 256 30.28 1.57 4.71
N THR A 257 31.23 0.89 5.33
CA THR A 257 32.06 -0.17 4.71
C THR A 257 31.63 -1.56 5.17
N VAL A 258 30.48 -1.67 5.85
CA VAL A 258 29.98 -2.90 6.50
C VAL A 258 29.83 -4.06 5.53
N MET A 259 29.51 -3.84 4.25
CA MET A 259 29.49 -4.92 3.25
C MET A 259 30.86 -5.26 2.66
N SER A 260 31.82 -4.36 2.80
CA SER A 260 33.22 -4.53 2.33
C SER A 260 34.11 -5.20 3.39
N GLU A 261 33.82 -4.97 4.67
CA GLU A 261 34.55 -5.49 5.84
C GLU A 261 33.96 -6.83 6.36
N LEU A 262 33.20 -7.54 5.52
CA LEU A 262 32.57 -8.83 5.84
C LEU A 262 33.58 -9.95 6.24
N SER A 263 34.86 -9.75 5.97
CA SER A 263 35.97 -10.65 6.34
C SER A 263 36.71 -10.24 7.61
N THR A 264 36.35 -9.12 8.23
CA THR A 264 37.01 -8.54 9.41
C THR A 264 36.05 -8.19 10.55
N GLU A 265 34.79 -7.84 10.27
CA GLU A 265 33.76 -7.63 11.29
C GLU A 265 32.73 -8.78 11.35
N SER A 266 32.45 -9.27 12.57
CA SER A 266 31.44 -10.29 12.86
C SER A 266 30.02 -9.70 12.92
N ILE A 267 29.46 -9.44 11.74
CA ILE A 267 28.14 -8.77 11.57
C ILE A 267 26.99 -9.72 11.92
N GLU A 268 26.29 -9.44 13.03
CA GLU A 268 25.11 -10.22 13.43
C GLU A 268 23.82 -9.59 12.86
N VAL A 269 23.34 -10.11 11.74
CA VAL A 269 22.02 -9.74 11.20
C VAL A 269 20.94 -10.16 12.21
N GLN A 270 20.14 -9.22 12.74
CA GLN A 270 19.24 -9.50 13.86
C GLN A 270 18.13 -10.51 13.49
N LYS A 271 18.44 -11.77 13.79
CA LYS A 271 17.52 -12.87 14.00
C LYS A 271 17.19 -12.98 15.50
N ARG A 272 16.34 -13.94 15.84
CA ARG A 272 15.67 -14.05 17.13
C ARG A 272 16.57 -14.36 18.33
N SER A 273 17.72 -14.99 18.09
CA SER A 273 18.65 -15.56 19.07
C SER A 273 19.13 -14.58 20.14
N VAL A 274 19.64 -13.42 19.73
CA VAL A 274 20.36 -12.46 20.59
C VAL A 274 19.54 -12.04 21.82
N HIS A 275 18.27 -11.73 21.58
CA HIS A 275 17.48 -10.92 22.50
C HIS A 275 16.89 -11.72 23.67
N VAL A 276 16.96 -13.07 23.66
CA VAL A 276 16.52 -13.91 24.78
C VAL A 276 17.59 -13.97 25.87
N ALA A 277 18.87 -14.15 25.48
CA ALA A 277 19.99 -14.12 26.40
C ALA A 277 20.15 -12.72 27.02
N GLU A 278 20.21 -11.68 26.19
CA GLU A 278 20.26 -10.27 26.65
C GLU A 278 19.13 -9.95 27.64
N ARG A 279 17.87 -10.30 27.33
CA ARG A 279 16.72 -9.87 28.14
C ARG A 279 16.57 -10.63 29.45
N LEU A 280 17.17 -11.81 29.58
CA LEU A 280 17.35 -12.49 30.86
C LEU A 280 18.50 -11.88 31.67
N LEU A 281 19.67 -11.69 31.05
CA LEU A 281 20.84 -11.07 31.69
C LEU A 281 20.54 -9.63 32.15
N ALA A 282 19.88 -8.80 31.34
CA ALA A 282 19.50 -7.43 31.67
C ALA A 282 18.48 -7.35 32.82
N ARG A 283 17.62 -8.36 32.99
CA ARG A 283 16.72 -8.46 34.15
C ARG A 283 17.46 -8.81 35.44
N GLY A 284 18.54 -9.57 35.36
CA GLY A 284 19.49 -9.74 36.48
C GLY A 284 20.30 -8.47 36.75
N ALA A 285 20.92 -7.92 35.69
CA ALA A 285 21.83 -6.78 35.76
C ALA A 285 21.14 -5.50 36.28
N MET A 286 19.91 -5.19 35.89
CA MET A 286 19.19 -4.03 36.45
C MET A 286 19.03 -4.10 37.98
N LYS A 287 18.99 -5.30 38.57
CA LYS A 287 18.91 -5.48 40.02
C LYS A 287 20.27 -5.34 40.74
N LEU A 288 21.37 -5.33 39.99
CA LEU A 288 22.74 -5.17 40.48
C LEU A 288 23.30 -3.76 40.18
N HIS A 289 22.92 -3.18 39.04
CA HIS A 289 23.43 -1.90 38.54
C HIS A 289 23.05 -0.70 39.44
N GLN A 290 22.04 -0.87 40.30
CA GLN A 290 21.59 0.15 41.26
C GLN A 290 22.53 0.33 42.48
N LEU A 291 23.66 -0.39 42.54
CA LEU A 291 24.58 -0.40 43.70
C LEU A 291 26.04 -0.01 43.40
N LEU A 292 26.39 0.39 42.17
CA LEU A 292 27.77 0.79 41.83
C LEU A 292 27.82 2.10 41.02
N PRO A 293 28.72 3.04 41.35
CA PRO A 293 28.90 4.28 40.60
C PRO A 293 29.57 4.03 39.24
N ARG A 294 29.25 4.88 38.27
CA ARG A 294 29.70 4.80 36.88
C ARG A 294 31.16 5.23 36.74
N ALA A 295 32.06 4.26 36.54
CA ALA A 295 33.37 4.51 35.92
C ALA A 295 33.23 4.44 34.39
N GLU A 296 33.95 5.30 33.66
CA GLU A 296 34.02 5.23 32.20
C GLU A 296 35.21 4.35 31.80
N ALA A 297 34.94 3.25 31.10
CA ALA A 297 35.94 2.36 30.53
C ALA A 297 35.81 2.38 29.00
N THR A 298 36.86 2.84 28.32
CA THR A 298 36.96 2.84 26.85
C THR A 298 37.49 1.49 26.36
N ASP A 299 36.66 0.45 26.39
CA ASP A 299 37.03 -0.88 25.90
C ASP A 299 36.97 -0.95 24.37
N ALA A 300 38.11 -1.26 23.75
CA ALA A 300 38.23 -1.56 22.32
C ALA A 300 37.90 -3.04 22.02
N SER A 301 36.72 -3.51 22.44
CA SER A 301 36.25 -4.86 22.12
C SER A 301 35.61 -4.92 20.72
N THR A 302 35.69 -6.10 20.08
CA THR A 302 35.21 -6.34 18.72
C THR A 302 33.73 -5.98 18.59
N LYS A 303 33.44 -4.96 17.77
CA LYS A 303 32.18 -4.22 17.80
C LYS A 303 31.07 -4.96 17.05
N THR A 304 30.40 -5.90 17.72
CA THR A 304 29.31 -6.69 17.12
C THR A 304 28.09 -5.83 16.74
N VAL A 305 28.05 -5.38 15.48
CA VAL A 305 26.95 -4.56 14.94
C VAL A 305 25.72 -5.43 14.67
N ILE A 306 24.76 -5.40 15.61
CA ILE A 306 23.49 -6.14 15.49
C ILE A 306 22.52 -5.38 14.59
N LEU A 307 22.41 -5.74 13.30
CA LEU A 307 21.61 -5.00 12.29
C LEU A 307 20.11 -5.25 12.43
N ARG A 308 19.31 -4.20 12.70
CA ARG A 308 17.87 -4.30 13.01
C ARG A 308 16.98 -3.67 11.94
N GLY A 309 15.72 -4.11 11.85
CA GLY A 309 14.67 -3.47 11.05
C GLY A 309 15.07 -3.02 9.63
N ILE A 310 15.21 -1.71 9.42
CA ILE A 310 15.56 -1.12 8.11
C ILE A 310 16.97 -1.53 7.67
N GLU A 311 17.94 -1.57 8.59
CA GLU A 311 19.34 -1.97 8.32
C GLU A 311 19.38 -3.43 7.85
N ARG A 312 18.64 -4.31 8.53
CA ARG A 312 18.47 -5.72 8.17
C ARG A 312 17.93 -5.87 6.75
N VAL A 313 16.96 -5.03 6.35
CA VAL A 313 16.36 -5.03 5.01
C VAL A 313 17.35 -4.54 3.94
N GLY A 314 18.15 -3.50 4.24
CA GLY A 314 19.22 -3.01 3.34
C GLY A 314 20.32 -4.04 3.15
N PHE A 315 20.87 -4.57 4.25
CA PHE A 315 21.91 -5.60 4.24
C PHE A 315 21.47 -6.87 3.49
N ARG A 316 20.24 -7.36 3.72
CA ARG A 316 19.66 -8.47 2.95
C ARG A 316 19.47 -8.17 1.45
N SER A 317 19.35 -6.90 1.08
CA SER A 317 19.32 -6.45 -0.32
C SER A 317 20.73 -6.31 -0.92
N LYS A 318 21.78 -6.45 -0.11
CA LYS A 318 23.18 -6.11 -0.41
C LYS A 318 23.38 -4.63 -0.75
N ILE A 319 22.67 -3.76 -0.02
CA ILE A 319 22.78 -2.29 -0.06
C ILE A 319 23.55 -1.86 1.20
N GLU A 320 24.56 -1.00 1.04
CA GLU A 320 25.29 -0.41 2.18
C GLU A 320 24.34 0.41 3.06
N LEU A 321 24.57 0.40 4.38
CA LEU A 321 23.59 0.91 5.35
C LEU A 321 23.25 2.39 5.14
N THR A 322 24.25 3.21 4.81
CA THR A 322 24.08 4.63 4.52
C THR A 322 23.42 4.90 3.15
N ASN A 323 23.58 3.98 2.19
CA ASN A 323 22.97 4.12 0.87
C ASN A 323 21.45 3.83 0.87
N ILE A 324 20.84 3.37 1.96
CA ILE A 324 19.43 2.93 1.99
C ILE A 324 18.47 4.07 1.64
N PHE A 325 18.65 5.27 2.22
CA PHE A 325 17.81 6.43 1.95
C PHE A 325 17.90 6.86 0.48
N LEU A 326 19.12 7.15 0.00
CA LEU A 326 19.34 7.55 -1.39
C LEU A 326 18.89 6.50 -2.41
N THR A 327 19.06 5.20 -2.13
CA THR A 327 18.60 4.15 -3.06
C THR A 327 17.10 4.25 -3.29
N GLY A 328 16.31 4.28 -2.21
CA GLY A 328 14.85 4.42 -2.33
C GLY A 328 14.44 5.75 -2.97
N TYR A 329 15.10 6.85 -2.60
CA TYR A 329 14.85 8.17 -3.17
C TYR A 329 15.07 8.20 -4.70
N ILE A 330 16.23 7.70 -5.15
CA ILE A 330 16.60 7.64 -6.57
C ILE A 330 15.62 6.72 -7.34
N PHE A 331 15.21 5.58 -6.77
CA PHE A 331 14.21 4.72 -7.42
C PHE A 331 12.84 5.38 -7.58
N LEU A 332 12.39 6.20 -6.63
CA LEU A 332 11.16 6.98 -6.79
C LEU A 332 11.29 8.01 -7.93
N LEU A 333 12.42 8.74 -8.00
CA LEU A 333 12.65 9.70 -9.08
C LEU A 333 12.73 9.02 -10.46
N ILE A 334 13.44 7.88 -10.57
CA ILE A 334 13.50 7.08 -11.80
C ILE A 334 12.09 6.63 -12.22
N PHE A 335 11.27 6.15 -11.29
CA PHE A 335 9.91 5.73 -11.57
C PHE A 335 9.03 6.90 -12.04
N VAL A 336 9.14 8.08 -11.41
CA VAL A 336 8.44 9.30 -11.85
C VAL A 336 8.86 9.71 -13.25
N VAL A 337 10.16 9.80 -13.53
CA VAL A 337 10.70 10.16 -14.86
C VAL A 337 10.25 9.15 -15.92
N PHE A 338 10.31 7.86 -15.62
CA PHE A 338 9.89 6.79 -16.53
C PHE A 338 8.40 6.89 -16.89
N VAL A 339 7.52 7.12 -15.92
CA VAL A 339 6.08 7.26 -16.16
C VAL A 339 5.75 8.55 -16.92
N VAL A 340 6.41 9.68 -16.59
CA VAL A 340 6.28 10.94 -17.36
C VAL A 340 6.70 10.74 -18.81
N LEU A 341 7.86 10.12 -19.04
CA LEU A 341 8.38 9.81 -20.37
C LEU A 341 7.42 8.89 -21.15
N GLY A 342 6.87 7.87 -20.50
CA GLY A 342 5.87 6.97 -21.10
C GLY A 342 4.60 7.69 -21.57
N VAL A 343 4.07 8.63 -20.78
CA VAL A 343 2.91 9.46 -21.15
C VAL A 343 3.24 10.38 -22.33
N VAL A 344 4.42 11.00 -22.33
CA VAL A 344 4.90 11.88 -23.41
C VAL A 344 5.12 11.12 -24.72
N ILE A 345 5.76 9.94 -24.66
CA ILE A 345 5.93 9.04 -25.80
C ILE A 345 4.56 8.59 -26.35
N PHE A 346 3.63 8.18 -25.49
CA PHE A 346 2.28 7.78 -25.92
C PHE A 346 1.53 8.92 -26.61
N LYS A 347 1.63 10.16 -26.08
CA LYS A 347 1.09 11.37 -26.71
C LYS A 347 1.65 11.58 -28.12
N PHE A 348 2.97 11.49 -28.30
CA PHE A 348 3.60 11.61 -29.63
C PHE A 348 3.22 10.46 -30.58
N ILE A 349 3.09 9.23 -30.10
CA ILE A 349 2.63 8.08 -30.89
C ILE A 349 1.19 8.30 -31.39
N CYS A 350 0.28 8.74 -30.53
CA CYS A 350 -1.11 9.05 -30.91
C CYS A 350 -1.17 10.16 -31.98
N GLU A 351 -0.42 11.25 -31.81
CA GLU A 351 -0.34 12.32 -32.81
C GLU A 351 0.27 11.85 -34.14
N GLY A 352 1.33 11.03 -34.08
CA GLY A 352 1.95 10.42 -35.26
C GLY A 352 1.00 9.51 -36.03
N LEU A 353 0.32 8.59 -35.35
CA LEU A 353 -0.62 7.65 -35.97
C LEU A 353 -1.82 8.36 -36.63
N VAL A 354 -2.30 9.46 -36.05
CA VAL A 354 -3.35 10.31 -36.66
C VAL A 354 -2.81 11.06 -37.88
N LYS A 355 -1.61 11.68 -37.79
CA LYS A 355 -0.95 12.34 -38.94
C LYS A 355 -0.64 11.37 -40.10
N MET A 356 -0.35 10.10 -39.79
CA MET A 356 -0.14 9.03 -40.77
C MET A 356 -1.44 8.39 -41.30
N GLY A 357 -2.62 8.88 -40.92
CA GLY A 357 -3.92 8.32 -41.30
C GLY A 357 -4.23 6.92 -40.74
N LYS A 358 -3.34 6.34 -39.92
CA LYS A 358 -3.49 5.00 -39.31
C LYS A 358 -4.45 4.97 -38.12
N MET A 359 -4.86 6.14 -37.61
CA MET A 359 -5.84 6.29 -36.53
C MET A 359 -6.85 7.38 -36.90
N LYS A 360 -8.15 7.09 -36.74
CA LYS A 360 -9.22 8.09 -36.88
C LYS A 360 -9.03 9.21 -35.84
N GLY A 361 -9.22 10.47 -36.25
CA GLY A 361 -8.93 11.65 -35.43
C GLY A 361 -9.65 11.67 -34.06
N ASP A 362 -10.85 11.12 -34.00
CA ASP A 362 -11.71 11.06 -32.82
C ASP A 362 -11.17 10.11 -31.72
N LYS A 363 -10.30 9.14 -32.08
CA LYS A 363 -9.73 8.22 -31.10
C LYS A 363 -8.72 8.96 -30.20
N PHE A 364 -8.89 8.78 -28.89
CA PHE A 364 -8.10 9.45 -27.85
C PHE A 364 -8.11 10.99 -27.96
N GLN A 365 -9.13 11.60 -28.55
CA GLN A 365 -9.21 13.06 -28.74
C GLN A 365 -9.15 13.83 -27.40
N ASP A 366 -9.91 13.38 -26.39
CA ASP A 366 -9.89 13.98 -25.05
C ASP A 366 -8.51 13.88 -24.39
N PHE A 367 -7.83 12.74 -24.53
CA PHE A 367 -6.47 12.58 -24.03
C PHE A 367 -5.49 13.48 -24.79
N ARG A 368 -5.55 13.54 -26.12
CA ARG A 368 -4.65 14.35 -26.95
C ARG A 368 -4.77 15.84 -26.63
N ASN A 369 -5.98 16.34 -26.41
CA ASN A 369 -6.23 17.73 -26.05
C ASN A 369 -5.93 18.01 -24.56
N GLY A 370 -6.28 17.07 -23.67
CA GLY A 370 -6.18 17.22 -22.21
C GLY A 370 -4.91 16.63 -21.57
N TRP A 371 -3.90 16.21 -22.35
CA TRP A 371 -2.80 15.36 -21.87
C TRP A 371 -2.03 15.94 -20.67
N THR A 372 -1.90 17.28 -20.58
CA THR A 372 -1.22 17.95 -19.47
C THR A 372 -2.01 17.85 -18.16
N THR A 373 -3.34 17.84 -18.20
CA THR A 373 -4.22 17.61 -17.04
C THR A 373 -4.16 16.16 -16.59
N VAL A 374 -4.16 15.22 -17.54
CA VAL A 374 -3.99 13.78 -17.27
C VAL A 374 -2.61 13.50 -16.65
N LEU A 375 -1.55 14.09 -17.20
CA LEU A 375 -0.19 13.99 -16.66
C LEU A 375 -0.08 14.55 -15.25
N LYS A 376 -0.70 15.71 -14.96
CA LYS A 376 -0.79 16.25 -13.60
C LYS A 376 -1.48 15.27 -12.64
N GLY A 377 -2.61 14.68 -13.04
CA GLY A 377 -3.32 13.65 -12.24
C GLY A 377 -2.50 12.38 -12.01
N ILE A 378 -1.71 11.96 -13.00
CA ILE A 378 -0.75 10.83 -12.87
C ILE A 378 0.37 11.19 -11.88
N LEU A 379 0.98 12.38 -11.97
CA LEU A 379 2.01 12.83 -11.05
C LEU A 379 1.52 12.83 -9.59
N PHE A 380 0.34 13.40 -9.31
CA PHE A 380 -0.21 13.32 -7.96
C PHE A 380 -0.48 11.88 -7.48
N ARG A 381 -0.89 10.97 -8.39
CA ARG A 381 -1.06 9.55 -8.07
C ARG A 381 0.29 8.88 -7.73
N LEU A 382 1.37 9.23 -8.43
CA LEU A 382 2.72 8.75 -8.10
C LEU A 382 3.20 9.27 -6.73
N VAL A 383 2.90 10.53 -6.39
CA VAL A 383 3.16 11.08 -5.05
C VAL A 383 2.39 10.31 -3.97
N LEU A 384 1.13 9.91 -4.23
CA LEU A 384 0.35 9.08 -3.31
C LEU A 384 0.91 7.65 -3.16
N ILE A 385 1.34 7.03 -4.26
CA ILE A 385 1.96 5.69 -4.28
C ILE A 385 3.31 5.68 -3.53
N GLY A 386 4.13 6.71 -3.74
CA GLY A 386 5.41 6.88 -3.06
C GLY A 386 5.31 7.39 -1.62
N PHE A 387 4.11 7.79 -1.15
CA PHE A 387 3.95 8.41 0.17
C PHE A 387 4.38 7.49 1.34
N PRO A 388 3.98 6.21 1.42
CA PRO A 388 4.40 5.34 2.52
C PRO A 388 5.91 5.09 2.54
N GLN A 389 6.52 4.98 1.35
CA GLN A 389 7.96 4.87 1.17
C GLN A 389 8.68 6.11 1.69
N MET A 390 8.32 7.30 1.21
CA MET A 390 9.06 8.51 1.57
C MET A 390 8.80 8.99 2.99
N VAL A 391 7.62 8.71 3.58
CA VAL A 391 7.43 8.88 5.02
C VAL A 391 8.46 8.05 5.79
N VAL A 392 8.59 6.75 5.52
CA VAL A 392 9.53 5.91 6.27
C VAL A 392 10.98 6.31 6.04
N LEU A 393 11.39 6.48 4.78
CA LEU A 393 12.79 6.77 4.46
C LEU A 393 13.22 8.17 4.95
N CYS A 394 12.39 9.21 4.79
CA CYS A 394 12.77 10.55 5.27
C CYS A 394 12.78 10.64 6.81
N PHE A 395 11.81 10.05 7.52
CA PHE A 395 11.84 10.06 8.99
C PHE A 395 12.96 9.16 9.56
N TRP A 396 13.39 8.12 8.82
CA TRP A 396 14.57 7.31 9.18
C TRP A 396 15.84 8.14 9.05
N GLU A 397 15.98 8.90 7.96
CA GLU A 397 17.13 9.78 7.74
C GLU A 397 17.28 10.84 8.83
N PHE A 398 16.18 11.35 9.41
CA PHE A 398 16.25 12.26 10.57
C PHE A 398 16.91 11.64 11.82
N THR A 399 16.90 10.30 11.91
CA THR A 399 17.53 9.52 13.00
C THR A 399 18.96 9.08 12.69
N LYS A 400 19.28 8.79 11.43
CA LYS A 400 20.62 8.33 11.00
C LYS A 400 21.55 9.47 10.65
N ARG A 401 21.09 10.39 9.80
CA ARG A 401 21.83 11.59 9.36
C ARG A 401 23.11 11.21 8.61
N ASP A 402 22.97 10.32 7.64
CA ASP A 402 24.07 9.72 6.90
C ASP A 402 24.79 10.76 6.01
N SER A 403 24.12 11.86 5.65
CA SER A 403 24.73 13.11 5.21
C SER A 403 23.88 14.33 5.58
N ALA A 404 24.52 15.49 5.79
CA ALA A 404 23.81 16.77 5.98
C ALA A 404 22.91 17.13 4.79
N ALA A 405 23.31 16.82 3.55
CA ALA A 405 22.49 17.06 2.37
C ALA A 405 21.32 16.07 2.26
N GLU A 406 21.50 14.83 2.73
CA GLU A 406 20.45 13.80 2.74
C GLU A 406 19.36 14.14 3.76
N VAL A 407 19.71 14.63 4.94
CA VAL A 407 18.76 15.21 5.90
C VAL A 407 17.98 16.38 5.29
N VAL A 408 18.64 17.30 4.58
CA VAL A 408 17.97 18.42 3.90
C VAL A 408 17.02 17.91 2.80
N LEU A 409 17.44 16.93 2.00
CA LEU A 409 16.65 16.30 0.96
C LEU A 409 15.42 15.58 1.55
N ALA A 410 15.59 14.89 2.67
CA ALA A 410 14.54 14.22 3.42
C ALA A 410 13.50 15.21 3.97
N VAL A 411 13.96 16.32 4.57
CA VAL A 411 13.11 17.42 5.07
C VAL A 411 12.26 18.00 3.94
N PHE A 412 12.88 18.50 2.87
CA PHE A 412 12.13 19.11 1.77
C PHE A 412 11.17 18.11 1.11
N THR A 413 11.59 16.85 0.92
CA THR A 413 10.73 15.84 0.27
C THR A 413 9.52 15.47 1.13
N VAL A 414 9.70 15.17 2.43
CA VAL A 414 8.57 14.73 3.25
C VAL A 414 7.56 15.87 3.48
N PHE A 415 8.02 17.08 3.75
CA PHE A 415 7.13 18.22 3.98
C PHE A 415 6.45 18.70 2.68
N THR A 416 7.11 18.67 1.53
CA THR A 416 6.44 18.96 0.25
C THR A 416 5.42 17.89 -0.12
N MET A 417 5.72 16.59 0.03
CA MET A 417 4.74 15.53 -0.24
C MET A 417 3.51 15.63 0.69
N ILE A 418 3.71 15.85 2.00
CA ILE A 418 2.61 16.09 2.96
C ILE A 418 1.80 17.33 2.55
N GLY A 419 2.46 18.46 2.27
CA GLY A 419 1.80 19.72 1.89
C GLY A 419 1.00 19.61 0.59
N ILE A 420 1.55 18.97 -0.43
CA ILE A 420 0.92 18.73 -1.74
C ILE A 420 -0.32 17.84 -1.59
N LEU A 421 -0.23 16.73 -0.84
CA LEU A 421 -1.36 15.82 -0.62
C LEU A 421 -2.45 16.43 0.28
N ALA A 422 -2.06 17.19 1.32
CA ALA A 422 -3.00 17.90 2.19
C ALA A 422 -3.73 19.02 1.43
N TRP A 423 -3.03 19.80 0.61
CA TRP A 423 -3.63 20.82 -0.25
C TRP A 423 -4.57 20.22 -1.30
N ALA A 424 -4.17 19.13 -1.96
CA ALA A 424 -5.02 18.43 -2.92
C ALA A 424 -6.30 17.87 -2.26
N SER A 425 -6.18 17.23 -1.09
CA SER A 425 -7.32 16.76 -0.30
C SER A 425 -8.23 17.92 0.15
N SER A 426 -7.65 19.05 0.55
CA SER A 426 -8.39 20.27 0.90
C SER A 426 -9.15 20.86 -0.30
N LYS A 427 -8.54 20.91 -1.49
CA LYS A 427 -9.22 21.32 -2.74
C LYS A 427 -10.38 20.38 -3.10
N VAL A 428 -10.22 19.06 -2.97
CA VAL A 428 -11.32 18.07 -3.16
C VAL A 428 -12.45 18.32 -2.18
N ILE A 429 -12.15 18.51 -0.88
CA ILE A 429 -13.17 18.75 0.16
C ILE A 429 -13.91 20.07 -0.10
N ARG A 430 -13.21 21.14 -0.52
CA ARG A 430 -13.85 22.42 -0.90
C ARG A 430 -14.75 22.26 -2.12
N LEU A 431 -14.32 21.53 -3.15
CA LEU A 431 -15.10 21.28 -4.37
C LEU A 431 -16.37 20.45 -4.07
N ALA A 432 -16.25 19.39 -3.25
CA ALA A 432 -17.39 18.58 -2.83
C ALA A 432 -18.40 19.38 -1.99
N ARG A 433 -17.93 20.26 -1.09
CA ARG A 433 -18.80 21.18 -0.34
C ARG A 433 -19.56 22.14 -1.28
N ARG A 434 -18.91 22.69 -2.31
CA ARG A 434 -19.56 23.51 -3.36
C ARG A 434 -20.60 22.70 -4.14
N SER A 435 -20.33 21.42 -4.43
CA SER A 435 -21.31 20.52 -5.09
C SER A 435 -22.54 20.28 -4.22
N VAL A 436 -22.35 20.08 -2.91
CA VAL A 436 -23.46 19.91 -1.95
C VAL A 436 -24.29 21.20 -1.82
N SER A 437 -23.66 22.37 -1.73
CA SER A 437 -24.42 23.65 -1.61
C SER A 437 -25.20 24.01 -2.87
N MET A 438 -24.63 23.77 -4.06
CA MET A 438 -25.25 24.15 -5.34
C MET A 438 -26.27 23.12 -5.86
N HIS A 439 -26.00 21.82 -5.68
CA HIS A 439 -26.78 20.74 -6.32
C HIS A 439 -27.41 19.75 -5.33
N LYS A 440 -27.27 19.97 -4.01
CA LYS A 440 -27.69 19.04 -2.94
C LYS A 440 -27.07 17.63 -3.04
N ASN A 441 -26.06 17.46 -3.88
CA ASN A 441 -25.43 16.17 -4.19
C ASN A 441 -23.90 16.35 -4.31
N PRO A 442 -23.07 15.66 -3.50
CA PRO A 442 -21.62 15.77 -3.58
C PRO A 442 -21.04 15.18 -4.87
N ALA A 443 -21.76 14.25 -5.52
CA ALA A 443 -21.29 13.57 -6.73
C ALA A 443 -21.35 14.45 -7.99
N TYR A 444 -22.18 15.50 -8.03
CA TYR A 444 -22.44 16.23 -9.27
C TYR A 444 -21.17 16.85 -9.85
N ILE A 445 -20.56 17.84 -9.18
CA ILE A 445 -19.36 18.50 -9.70
C ILE A 445 -18.14 17.56 -9.71
N LEU A 446 -18.04 16.60 -8.77
CA LEU A 446 -16.92 15.66 -8.70
C LEU A 446 -16.86 14.68 -9.88
N TYR A 447 -18.01 14.31 -10.47
CA TYR A 447 -18.05 13.32 -11.55
C TYR A 447 -18.57 13.87 -12.89
N SER A 448 -19.16 15.07 -12.93
CA SER A 448 -19.59 15.72 -14.18
C SER A 448 -18.48 16.50 -14.87
N ASP A 449 -17.52 17.06 -14.13
CA ASP A 449 -16.39 17.80 -14.71
C ASP A 449 -15.21 16.85 -15.04
N PRO A 450 -14.89 16.62 -16.33
CA PRO A 450 -13.77 15.77 -16.71
C PRO A 450 -12.41 16.37 -16.31
N VAL A 451 -12.29 17.68 -16.11
CA VAL A 451 -11.03 18.32 -15.67
C VAL A 451 -10.77 17.98 -14.20
N SER A 452 -11.75 18.19 -13.32
CA SER A 452 -11.68 17.79 -11.91
C SER A 452 -11.54 16.28 -11.72
N LEU A 453 -12.23 15.46 -12.53
CA LEU A 453 -12.13 14.01 -12.45
C LEU A 453 -10.74 13.50 -12.84
N ASN A 454 -10.16 13.98 -13.96
CA ASN A 454 -8.82 13.56 -14.36
C ASN A 454 -7.71 14.11 -13.45
N LYS A 455 -7.85 15.34 -12.94
CA LYS A 455 -6.84 16.00 -12.08
C LYS A 455 -6.85 15.48 -10.64
N TRP A 456 -8.03 15.26 -10.05
CA TRP A 456 -8.20 14.97 -8.63
C TRP A 456 -8.80 13.60 -8.31
N GLY A 457 -9.38 12.90 -9.30
CA GLY A 457 -10.17 11.69 -9.09
C GLY A 457 -9.43 10.58 -8.33
N PHE A 458 -8.10 10.49 -8.48
CA PHE A 458 -7.30 9.50 -7.76
C PHE A 458 -7.41 9.59 -6.22
N LEU A 459 -7.84 10.71 -5.64
CA LEU A 459 -8.05 10.88 -4.19
C LEU A 459 -9.40 10.35 -3.70
N TYR A 460 -10.46 10.45 -4.51
CA TYR A 460 -11.84 10.21 -4.05
C TYR A 460 -12.62 9.16 -4.86
N VAL A 461 -12.22 8.85 -6.09
CA VAL A 461 -12.96 7.91 -6.96
C VAL A 461 -12.96 6.49 -6.38
N GLN A 462 -11.94 6.11 -5.61
CA GLN A 462 -11.91 4.83 -4.87
C GLN A 462 -12.92 4.77 -3.70
N PHE A 463 -13.55 5.90 -3.34
CA PHE A 463 -14.54 6.03 -2.28
C PHE A 463 -15.94 6.34 -2.82
N LYS A 464 -16.96 6.14 -1.99
CA LYS A 464 -18.32 6.62 -2.27
C LYS A 464 -18.31 8.15 -2.35
N ALA A 465 -19.15 8.73 -3.21
CA ALA A 465 -19.30 10.18 -3.31
C ALA A 465 -19.79 10.86 -2.01
N THR A 466 -20.34 10.10 -1.04
CA THR A 466 -20.67 10.57 0.31
C THR A 466 -19.48 10.51 1.29
N ALA A 467 -18.44 9.75 0.97
CA ALA A 467 -17.26 9.49 1.79
C ALA A 467 -15.97 10.11 1.20
N TYR A 468 -16.08 11.12 0.33
CA TYR A 468 -14.96 11.79 -0.36
C TYR A 468 -13.84 12.28 0.56
N TYR A 469 -14.16 12.58 1.83
CA TYR A 469 -13.21 13.04 2.84
C TYR A 469 -12.33 11.93 3.44
N PHE A 470 -12.65 10.65 3.19
CA PHE A 470 -11.97 9.50 3.79
C PHE A 470 -10.48 9.37 3.40
N ILE A 471 -10.06 10.04 2.32
CA ILE A 471 -8.64 10.16 1.96
C ILE A 471 -7.78 10.76 3.08
N VAL A 472 -8.33 11.68 3.90
CA VAL A 472 -7.58 12.32 4.99
C VAL A 472 -7.27 11.32 6.13
N PRO A 473 -8.23 10.54 6.66
CA PRO A 473 -7.95 9.38 7.51
C PRO A 473 -6.92 8.39 6.94
N VAL A 474 -6.96 8.08 5.64
CA VAL A 474 -5.99 7.16 5.00
C VAL A 474 -4.58 7.76 5.01
N LEU A 475 -4.41 9.03 4.63
CA LEU A 475 -3.13 9.73 4.70
C LEU A 475 -2.59 9.80 6.13
N GLY A 476 -3.46 10.05 7.13
CA GLY A 476 -3.11 10.04 8.55
C GLY A 476 -2.64 8.66 9.03
N TYR A 477 -3.35 7.59 8.66
CA TYR A 477 -2.95 6.20 8.96
C TYR A 477 -1.57 5.87 8.37
N LEU A 478 -1.33 6.20 7.09
CA LEU A 478 -0.05 5.94 6.42
C LEU A 478 1.09 6.76 7.05
N LEU A 479 0.85 8.02 7.39
CA LEU A 479 1.81 8.90 8.05
C LEU A 479 2.19 8.36 9.43
N LEU A 480 1.21 8.06 10.29
CA LEU A 480 1.45 7.54 11.64
C LEU A 480 2.18 6.20 11.60
N LYS A 481 1.71 5.25 10.78
CA LYS A 481 2.35 3.94 10.61
C LYS A 481 3.80 4.08 10.15
N GLY A 482 4.05 4.93 9.16
CA GLY A 482 5.40 5.19 8.66
C GLY A 482 6.32 5.86 9.69
N MET A 483 5.82 6.83 10.45
CA MET A 483 6.57 7.45 11.56
C MET A 483 6.97 6.44 12.64
N PHE A 484 6.10 5.51 13.02
CA PHE A 484 6.45 4.45 13.98
C PHE A 484 7.47 3.46 13.40
N VAL A 485 7.40 3.09 12.11
CA VAL A 485 8.45 2.29 11.45
C VAL A 485 9.78 3.03 11.45
N ALA A 486 9.80 4.32 11.12
CA ALA A 486 11.05 5.09 11.03
C ALA A 486 11.67 5.38 12.40
N LEU A 487 10.93 6.04 13.29
CA LEU A 487 11.43 6.60 14.54
C LEU A 487 11.52 5.54 15.66
N GLY A 488 10.73 4.46 15.58
CA GLY A 488 10.64 3.43 16.61
C GLY A 488 11.76 2.37 16.60
N GLN A 489 12.79 2.51 15.75
CA GLN A 489 13.77 1.45 15.46
C GLN A 489 14.62 1.02 16.68
N GLY A 490 14.76 1.88 17.70
CA GLY A 490 15.38 1.50 18.97
C GLY A 490 14.57 0.48 19.80
N SER A 491 13.28 0.28 19.52
CA SER A 491 12.42 -0.64 20.27
C SER A 491 11.34 -1.29 19.40
N GLY A 492 11.63 -2.49 18.87
CA GLY A 492 10.64 -3.31 18.16
C GLY A 492 9.38 -3.60 18.99
N THR A 493 9.46 -3.67 20.32
CA THR A 493 8.29 -3.85 21.20
C THR A 493 7.34 -2.65 21.12
N LEU A 494 7.87 -1.42 21.07
CA LEU A 494 7.06 -0.21 20.87
C LEU A 494 6.40 -0.22 19.48
N GLN A 495 7.16 -0.61 18.44
CA GLN A 495 6.64 -0.69 17.07
C GLN A 495 5.50 -1.71 16.94
N ALA A 496 5.62 -2.90 17.53
CA ALA A 496 4.57 -3.92 17.48
C ALA A 496 3.27 -3.49 18.18
N ILE A 497 3.38 -2.83 19.35
CA ILE A 497 2.22 -2.28 20.07
C ILE A 497 1.58 -1.14 19.27
N ALA A 498 2.38 -0.24 18.69
CA ALA A 498 1.88 0.83 17.83
C ALA A 498 1.18 0.30 16.59
N PHE A 499 1.74 -0.73 15.92
CA PHE A 499 1.10 -1.42 14.80
C PHE A 499 -0.25 -2.02 15.21
N LEU A 500 -0.31 -2.74 16.35
CA LEU A 500 -1.55 -3.35 16.84
C LEU A 500 -2.66 -2.31 17.01
N ILE A 501 -2.34 -1.16 17.62
CA ILE A 501 -3.31 -0.07 17.85
C ILE A 501 -3.72 0.58 16.53
N ILE A 502 -2.76 0.92 15.67
CA ILE A 502 -3.01 1.63 14.40
C ILE A 502 -3.84 0.77 13.43
N GLU A 503 -3.50 -0.52 13.27
CA GLU A 503 -4.26 -1.43 12.42
C GLU A 503 -5.64 -1.75 13.00
N ALA A 504 -5.78 -1.92 14.33
CA ALA A 504 -7.08 -2.14 14.96
C ALA A 504 -8.03 -0.95 14.76
N VAL A 505 -7.55 0.28 15.03
CA VAL A 505 -8.34 1.51 14.87
C VAL A 505 -8.73 1.70 13.40
N PHE A 506 -7.80 1.52 12.46
CA PHE A 506 -8.10 1.66 11.04
C PHE A 506 -9.06 0.59 10.51
N PHE A 507 -8.89 -0.67 10.94
CA PHE A 507 -9.80 -1.77 10.61
C PHE A 507 -11.23 -1.52 11.11
N ILE A 508 -11.40 -1.07 12.36
CA ILE A 508 -12.71 -0.71 12.92
C ILE A 508 -13.35 0.43 12.12
N ILE A 509 -12.59 1.49 11.82
CA ILE A 509 -13.05 2.64 11.03
C ILE A 509 -13.53 2.21 9.63
N VAL A 510 -12.77 1.36 8.93
CA VAL A 510 -13.12 0.87 7.59
C VAL A 510 -14.35 -0.04 7.63
N CYS A 511 -14.46 -0.92 8.63
CA CYS A 511 -15.60 -1.80 8.83
C CYS A 511 -16.90 -1.05 9.14
N VAL A 512 -16.85 0.02 9.96
CA VAL A 512 -18.03 0.82 10.32
C VAL A 512 -18.47 1.74 9.17
N LEU A 513 -17.54 2.47 8.54
CA LEU A 513 -17.89 3.47 7.53
C LEU A 513 -18.15 2.86 6.15
N THR A 514 -17.56 1.71 5.81
CA THR A 514 -17.58 1.10 4.47
C THR A 514 -17.31 2.12 3.35
N PRO A 515 -16.19 2.87 3.37
CA PRO A 515 -16.02 4.08 2.58
C PRO A 515 -15.83 3.85 1.07
N TYR A 516 -15.46 2.64 0.63
CA TYR A 516 -15.11 2.34 -0.76
C TYR A 516 -16.34 2.27 -1.67
N MET A 517 -16.15 2.48 -2.99
CA MET A 517 -17.20 2.55 -4.02
C MET A 517 -18.36 1.56 -3.80
N ASP A 518 -18.08 0.26 -3.98
CA ASP A 518 -19.08 -0.82 -3.98
C ASP A 518 -19.04 -1.69 -2.74
N LYS A 519 -20.10 -2.48 -2.52
CA LYS A 519 -20.08 -3.59 -1.55
C LYS A 519 -18.90 -4.55 -1.79
N LYS A 520 -18.55 -4.83 -3.06
CA LYS A 520 -17.42 -5.70 -3.44
C LYS A 520 -16.06 -5.06 -3.11
N THR A 521 -15.85 -3.79 -3.47
CA THR A 521 -14.62 -3.05 -3.15
C THR A 521 -14.45 -2.84 -1.65
N ASN A 522 -15.54 -2.65 -0.90
CA ASN A 522 -15.50 -2.65 0.57
C ASN A 522 -15.06 -3.99 1.13
N ALA A 523 -15.68 -5.11 0.75
CA ALA A 523 -15.29 -6.44 1.22
C ALA A 523 -13.80 -6.74 0.94
N PHE A 524 -13.31 -6.35 -0.25
CA PHE A 524 -11.91 -6.48 -0.65
C PHE A 524 -10.95 -5.67 0.26
N ASN A 525 -11.25 -4.39 0.53
CA ASN A 525 -10.40 -3.55 1.37
C ASN A 525 -10.54 -3.88 2.87
N ILE A 526 -11.72 -4.31 3.34
CA ILE A 526 -11.93 -4.86 4.68
C ILE A 526 -11.07 -6.11 4.89
N ALA A 527 -10.98 -7.01 3.90
CA ALA A 527 -10.09 -8.15 3.96
C ALA A 527 -8.61 -7.73 4.04
N ILE A 528 -8.17 -6.75 3.24
CA ILE A 528 -6.80 -6.21 3.34
C ILE A 528 -6.51 -5.66 4.74
N CYS A 529 -7.45 -4.89 5.32
CA CYS A 529 -7.31 -4.36 6.68
C CYS A 529 -7.30 -5.47 7.74
N PHE A 530 -8.12 -6.52 7.57
CA PHE A 530 -8.12 -7.70 8.44
C PHE A 530 -6.77 -8.44 8.42
N PHE A 531 -6.20 -8.72 7.24
CA PHE A 531 -4.89 -9.37 7.15
C PHE A 531 -3.77 -8.48 7.70
N ASN A 532 -3.81 -7.15 7.47
CA ASN A 532 -2.85 -6.23 8.10
C ASN A 532 -2.98 -6.19 9.63
N PHE A 533 -4.20 -6.22 10.18
CA PHE A 533 -4.42 -6.35 11.62
C PHE A 533 -3.93 -7.70 12.16
N LEU A 534 -4.20 -8.82 11.49
CA LEU A 534 -3.67 -10.14 11.84
C LEU A 534 -2.12 -10.16 11.84
N ASN A 535 -1.49 -9.44 10.90
CA ASN A 535 -0.04 -9.27 10.84
C ASN A 535 0.52 -8.47 12.03
N SER A 536 -0.24 -7.48 12.53
CA SER A 536 0.14 -6.76 13.77
C SER A 536 0.05 -7.64 15.02
N ILE A 537 -0.90 -8.60 15.06
CA ILE A 537 -0.98 -9.61 16.12
C ILE A 537 0.25 -10.53 16.06
N PHE A 538 0.61 -11.04 14.89
CA PHE A 538 1.82 -11.86 14.72
C PHE A 538 3.10 -11.11 15.13
N LEU A 539 3.25 -9.84 14.75
CA LEU A 539 4.36 -8.99 15.21
C LEU A 539 4.46 -8.94 16.75
N LEU A 540 3.33 -8.87 17.46
CA LEU A 540 3.30 -8.87 18.92
C LEU A 540 3.92 -10.15 19.52
N PHE A 541 3.63 -11.33 18.96
CA PHE A 541 4.28 -12.59 19.38
C PHE A 541 5.80 -12.54 19.13
N PHE A 542 6.23 -12.02 17.98
CA PHE A 542 7.65 -11.93 17.62
C PHE A 542 8.46 -11.00 18.54
N THR A 543 7.85 -10.06 19.25
CA THR A 543 8.55 -9.23 20.28
C THR A 543 9.13 -10.03 21.44
N GLY A 544 8.61 -11.24 21.70
CA GLY A 544 8.94 -12.03 22.89
C GLY A 544 8.42 -11.46 24.22
N ILE A 545 7.45 -10.52 24.20
CA ILE A 545 6.91 -9.89 25.42
C ILE A 545 6.27 -10.90 26.39
N PHE A 546 5.63 -11.93 25.85
CA PHE A 546 4.95 -12.98 26.62
C PHE A 546 5.88 -14.09 27.14
N SER A 547 7.20 -14.01 26.89
CA SER A 547 8.20 -15.04 27.27
C SER A 547 7.82 -16.49 26.86
N LEU A 548 7.13 -16.63 25.72
CA LEU A 548 6.67 -17.91 25.19
C LEU A 548 7.84 -18.80 24.72
N PRO A 549 7.69 -20.14 24.76
CA PRO A 549 8.72 -21.07 24.30
C PRO A 549 9.17 -20.82 22.86
N GLY A 550 10.39 -21.28 22.54
CA GLY A 550 10.97 -21.30 21.20
C GLY A 550 9.94 -21.58 20.10
N LEU A 551 9.40 -22.79 20.11
CA LEU A 551 8.53 -23.32 19.06
C LEU A 551 7.37 -22.40 18.65
N VAL A 552 6.78 -21.63 19.58
CA VAL A 552 5.59 -20.82 19.33
C VAL A 552 5.84 -19.77 18.26
N ASN A 553 6.92 -18.97 18.37
CA ASN A 553 7.19 -17.94 17.35
C ASN A 553 7.64 -18.54 16.01
N GLY A 554 8.21 -19.75 16.00
CA GLY A 554 8.52 -20.49 14.78
C GLY A 554 7.24 -20.88 14.03
N VAL A 555 6.31 -21.56 14.71
CA VAL A 555 5.00 -21.92 14.18
C VAL A 555 4.21 -20.68 13.75
N MET A 556 4.19 -19.61 14.55
CA MET A 556 3.54 -18.35 14.20
C MET A 556 4.20 -17.66 13.00
N GLY A 557 5.51 -17.84 12.78
CA GLY A 557 6.20 -17.38 11.58
C GLY A 557 5.79 -18.14 10.31
N ILE A 558 5.59 -19.46 10.42
CA ILE A 558 5.08 -20.29 9.32
C ILE A 558 3.61 -19.92 9.02
N LEU A 559 2.77 -19.74 10.04
CA LEU A 559 1.37 -19.30 9.88
C LEU A 559 1.28 -17.90 9.24
N PHE A 560 2.13 -16.95 9.65
CA PHE A 560 2.25 -15.64 9.03
C PHE A 560 2.55 -15.77 7.53
N PHE A 561 3.55 -16.57 7.15
CA PHE A 561 3.91 -16.80 5.75
C PHE A 561 2.74 -17.42 4.96
N VAL A 562 2.15 -18.51 5.45
CA VAL A 562 1.07 -19.23 4.75
C VAL A 562 -0.16 -18.34 4.55
N PHE A 563 -0.61 -17.62 5.57
CA PHE A 563 -1.79 -16.75 5.45
C PHE A 563 -1.56 -15.58 4.50
N ASN A 564 -0.40 -14.91 4.55
CA ASN A 564 -0.10 -13.83 3.61
C ASN A 564 0.14 -14.35 2.19
N ALA A 565 0.77 -15.52 2.01
CA ALA A 565 0.97 -16.11 0.68
C ALA A 565 -0.36 -16.48 -0.01
N ILE A 566 -1.28 -17.13 0.71
CA ILE A 566 -2.63 -17.45 0.20
C ILE A 566 -3.39 -16.17 -0.14
N PHE A 567 -3.35 -15.16 0.73
CA PHE A 567 -4.04 -13.90 0.49
C PHE A 567 -3.43 -13.11 -0.69
N SER A 568 -2.09 -12.97 -0.76
CA SER A 568 -1.39 -12.39 -1.90
C SER A 568 -1.80 -13.03 -3.23
N LEU A 569 -1.83 -14.37 -3.27
CA LEU A 569 -2.25 -15.12 -4.46
C LEU A 569 -3.72 -14.82 -4.83
N GLY A 570 -4.61 -14.76 -3.85
CA GLY A 570 -6.01 -14.38 -4.06
C GLY A 570 -6.17 -12.96 -4.63
N LEU A 571 -5.42 -11.99 -4.10
CA LEU A 571 -5.41 -10.62 -4.62
C LEU A 571 -4.85 -10.55 -6.07
N LEU A 572 -3.78 -11.31 -6.36
CA LEU A 572 -3.16 -11.39 -7.68
C LEU A 572 -4.07 -12.05 -8.73
N ILE A 573 -4.78 -13.12 -8.38
CA ILE A 573 -5.76 -13.74 -9.27
C ILE A 573 -6.94 -12.78 -9.51
N SER A 574 -7.42 -12.11 -8.46
CA SER A 574 -8.51 -11.13 -8.55
C SER A 574 -8.19 -9.99 -9.53
N ILE A 575 -6.97 -9.44 -9.47
CA ILE A 575 -6.57 -8.34 -10.35
C ILE A 575 -6.31 -8.78 -11.79
N LEU A 576 -5.77 -9.99 -12.01
CA LEU A 576 -5.59 -10.55 -13.35
C LEU A 576 -6.94 -10.79 -14.02
N VAL A 577 -7.93 -11.35 -13.30
CA VAL A 577 -9.31 -11.51 -13.80
C VAL A 577 -9.99 -10.18 -14.07
N ALA A 578 -9.78 -9.16 -13.24
CA ALA A 578 -10.31 -7.81 -13.46
C ALA A 578 -9.70 -7.16 -14.72
N SER A 579 -8.38 -7.27 -14.89
CA SER A 579 -7.63 -6.70 -16.02
C SER A 579 -7.97 -7.41 -17.34
N ALA A 580 -8.03 -8.74 -17.33
CA ALA A 580 -8.45 -9.52 -18.50
C ALA A 580 -9.89 -9.17 -18.91
N PHE A 581 -10.82 -9.03 -17.97
CA PHE A 581 -12.20 -8.61 -18.27
C PHE A 581 -12.24 -7.20 -18.89
N ALA A 582 -11.44 -6.26 -18.37
CA ALA A 582 -11.36 -4.88 -18.89
C ALA A 582 -10.77 -4.77 -20.31
N ILE A 583 -10.02 -5.79 -20.77
CA ILE A 583 -9.46 -5.87 -22.13
C ILE A 583 -10.37 -6.64 -23.09
N PHE A 584 -10.94 -7.77 -22.65
CA PHE A 584 -11.60 -8.72 -23.55
C PHE A 584 -13.13 -8.59 -23.63
N SER A 585 -13.79 -7.89 -22.71
CA SER A 585 -15.23 -7.66 -22.80
C SER A 585 -15.58 -6.52 -23.76
N LYS A 586 -16.65 -6.68 -24.55
CA LYS A 586 -17.07 -5.67 -25.56
C LYS A 586 -17.62 -4.36 -24.95
N ASN A 587 -18.16 -4.43 -23.74
CA ASN A 587 -18.77 -3.32 -23.01
C ASN A 587 -18.45 -3.48 -21.52
N PRO A 588 -17.21 -3.22 -21.07
CA PRO A 588 -16.77 -3.54 -19.71
C PRO A 588 -17.56 -2.81 -18.63
N ASP A 589 -18.01 -1.57 -18.89
CA ASP A 589 -18.68 -0.74 -17.89
C ASP A 589 -20.06 -1.26 -17.47
N THR A 590 -20.73 -2.14 -18.24
CA THR A 590 -22.04 -2.70 -17.84
C THR A 590 -21.94 -3.51 -16.55
N ARG A 591 -20.76 -4.06 -16.24
CA ARG A 591 -20.45 -4.74 -14.96
C ARG A 591 -20.44 -3.81 -13.75
N TYR A 592 -20.26 -2.50 -13.99
CA TYR A 592 -20.02 -1.45 -13.00
C TYR A 592 -21.01 -0.28 -13.10
N GLN A 593 -22.05 -0.40 -13.92
CA GLN A 593 -23.16 0.55 -13.90
C GLN A 593 -23.84 0.50 -12.52
N PRO A 594 -24.03 1.64 -11.84
CA PRO A 594 -24.92 1.71 -10.69
C PRO A 594 -26.30 1.25 -11.16
N MET A 595 -26.82 0.17 -10.58
CA MET A 595 -28.13 -0.36 -10.95
C MET A 595 -29.18 0.70 -10.61
N ARG A 596 -29.66 1.41 -11.63
CA ARG A 596 -30.71 2.43 -11.50
C ARG A 596 -31.94 1.75 -10.94
N ASP A 597 -32.48 2.28 -9.84
CA ASP A 597 -33.77 1.85 -9.33
C ASP A 597 -34.84 2.26 -10.34
N ASP A 598 -35.35 1.28 -11.09
CA ASP A 598 -36.26 1.50 -12.23
C ASP A 598 -37.67 1.97 -11.81
N ARG A 599 -37.88 2.27 -10.53
CA ARG A 599 -39.03 3.07 -10.07
C ARG A 599 -39.12 4.43 -10.76
N GLY A 600 -38.00 4.97 -11.26
CA GLY A 600 -37.98 6.18 -12.06
C GLY A 600 -38.53 6.06 -13.49
N SER A 601 -38.54 4.86 -14.11
CA SER A 601 -39.10 4.66 -15.46
C SER A 601 -40.63 4.46 -15.42
N PHE A 602 -41.17 3.93 -14.32
CA PHE A 602 -42.62 3.86 -14.08
C PHE A 602 -43.27 5.19 -13.68
N ILE A 603 -42.48 6.25 -13.40
CA ILE A 603 -43.00 7.60 -13.08
C ILE A 603 -42.50 8.64 -14.10
N LYS A 604 -42.69 8.36 -15.40
CA LYS A 604 -43.17 9.38 -16.36
C LYS A 604 -43.71 8.81 -17.67
N SER A 605 -45.00 8.50 -17.73
CA SER A 605 -45.76 8.28 -18.98
C SER A 605 -46.05 9.59 -19.75
N GLN A 606 -45.18 10.59 -19.63
CA GLN A 606 -45.20 11.85 -20.39
C GLN A 606 -43.78 12.40 -20.59
N THR A 607 -43.03 11.79 -21.52
CA THR A 607 -41.97 12.43 -22.33
C THR A 607 -41.53 11.54 -23.53
N GLN A 608 -42.47 11.05 -24.32
CA GLN A 608 -42.27 10.98 -25.78
C GLN A 608 -43.14 12.07 -26.39
N LEU A 609 -42.59 13.29 -26.42
CA LEU A 609 -43.10 14.38 -27.24
C LEU A 609 -42.05 14.65 -28.31
N ASN A 610 -42.50 14.65 -29.56
CA ASN A 610 -41.66 14.81 -30.73
C ASN A 610 -41.16 16.27 -30.80
N THR A 611 -40.01 16.50 -31.44
CA THR A 611 -39.31 17.81 -31.47
C THR A 611 -40.22 18.97 -31.92
N GLU A 612 -41.17 18.70 -32.81
CA GLU A 612 -42.21 19.64 -33.28
C GLU A 612 -43.08 20.23 -32.15
N LEU A 613 -43.45 19.40 -31.17
CA LEU A 613 -44.40 19.79 -30.11
C LEU A 613 -43.76 20.62 -29.01
N ASP A 614 -42.45 20.50 -28.78
CA ASP A 614 -41.73 21.37 -27.86
C ASP A 614 -41.45 22.75 -28.51
N ALA A 615 -41.26 22.80 -29.82
CA ALA A 615 -41.20 24.05 -30.60
C ALA A 615 -42.56 24.80 -30.61
N LEU A 616 -43.67 24.06 -30.72
CA LEU A 616 -45.02 24.60 -30.51
C LEU A 616 -45.24 25.05 -29.06
N GLY A 617 -44.69 24.31 -28.09
CA GLY A 617 -44.69 24.68 -26.67
C GLY A 617 -43.94 25.99 -26.38
N ALA A 618 -42.79 26.22 -27.01
CA ALA A 618 -42.01 27.45 -26.88
C ALA A 618 -42.70 28.67 -27.53
N THR A 619 -43.30 28.48 -28.71
CA THR A 619 -44.07 29.56 -29.37
C THR A 619 -45.37 29.89 -28.63
N ALA A 620 -46.07 28.90 -28.06
CA ALA A 620 -47.24 29.13 -27.20
C ALA A 620 -46.90 29.84 -25.87
N ARG A 621 -45.63 29.81 -25.43
CA ARG A 621 -45.13 30.58 -24.26
C ARG A 621 -44.63 31.98 -24.63
N GLY A 622 -44.56 32.33 -25.92
CA GLY A 622 -44.12 33.65 -26.37
C GLY A 622 -42.61 33.90 -26.28
N GLU A 623 -41.77 32.86 -26.22
CA GLU A 623 -40.31 33.01 -26.12
C GLU A 623 -39.68 33.42 -27.47
N GLY A 624 -39.81 34.71 -27.79
CA GLY A 624 -39.22 35.35 -28.97
C GLY A 624 -37.69 35.39 -28.93
N LYS A 625 -37.08 35.52 -30.12
CA LYS A 625 -35.62 35.47 -30.33
C LYS A 625 -34.85 36.56 -29.54
N GLY A 626 -34.41 36.22 -28.32
CA GLY A 626 -33.50 37.01 -27.49
C GLY A 626 -32.38 36.15 -26.93
N GLY A 627 -31.18 36.24 -27.51
CA GLY A 627 -30.06 35.35 -27.18
C GLY A 627 -29.44 35.62 -25.81
N TRP A 628 -29.82 34.85 -24.79
CA TRP A 628 -29.15 34.86 -23.49
C TRP A 628 -27.75 34.24 -23.57
N LYS A 629 -26.72 35.06 -23.32
CA LYS A 629 -25.37 34.56 -23.05
C LYS A 629 -25.40 33.78 -21.73
N GLY A 630 -25.06 32.50 -21.79
CA GLY A 630 -24.85 31.69 -20.57
C GLY A 630 -23.74 32.30 -19.70
N ALA A 631 -23.93 32.26 -18.38
CA ALA A 631 -22.95 32.74 -17.43
C ALA A 631 -21.64 31.94 -17.53
N ARG A 632 -20.61 32.56 -18.13
CA ARG A 632 -19.25 32.02 -18.09
C ARG A 632 -18.75 32.15 -16.66
N ILE A 633 -18.43 31.03 -16.03
CA ILE A 633 -17.76 31.04 -14.72
C ILE A 633 -16.38 31.67 -14.94
N GLU A 634 -16.06 32.68 -14.13
CA GLU A 634 -14.74 33.28 -14.08
C GLU A 634 -13.80 32.36 -13.26
N ASP A 635 -12.61 32.11 -13.78
CA ASP A 635 -11.57 31.32 -13.12
C ASP A 635 -10.61 32.26 -12.37
N ASP A 636 -10.47 32.06 -11.05
CA ASP A 636 -9.51 32.79 -10.22
C ASP A 636 -8.06 32.32 -10.51
N GLU A 637 -7.32 33.02 -11.36
CA GLU A 637 -5.88 32.82 -11.55
C GLU A 637 -5.03 33.79 -10.70
N ASP A 638 -4.69 33.39 -9.48
CA ASP A 638 -3.71 34.05 -8.61
C ASP A 638 -2.26 33.89 -9.16
N GLY A 639 -1.95 34.57 -10.26
CA GLY A 639 -0.64 34.56 -10.94
C GLY A 639 0.31 35.65 -10.45
N TRP A 640 1.11 35.38 -9.41
CA TRP A 640 2.03 36.38 -8.84
C TRP A 640 3.37 36.46 -9.59
N SER A 641 3.47 37.34 -10.58
CA SER A 641 4.74 37.80 -11.15
C SER A 641 4.64 39.25 -11.67
N GLY A 642 5.54 40.11 -11.21
CA GLY A 642 5.52 41.54 -11.56
C GLY A 642 6.52 41.91 -12.65
N SER A 643 6.09 42.71 -13.63
CA SER A 643 6.95 43.60 -14.42
C SER A 643 6.13 44.77 -14.98
N SER A 644 6.75 45.93 -15.15
CA SER A 644 6.07 47.21 -15.42
C SER A 644 6.30 47.73 -16.84
N THR A 645 5.24 48.23 -17.49
CA THR A 645 5.34 49.41 -18.38
C THR A 645 4.00 50.12 -18.63
N SER A 646 4.09 51.46 -18.64
CA SER A 646 3.30 52.51 -19.30
C SER A 646 2.56 52.14 -20.61
N GLU A 647 1.53 52.83 -21.13
CA GLU A 647 0.63 53.96 -20.78
C GLU A 647 -0.34 54.17 -21.99
N PRO A 648 -1.24 55.18 -22.08
CA PRO A 648 -2.14 55.80 -21.09
C PRO A 648 -3.62 55.78 -21.58
N ARG A 649 -4.53 56.51 -20.90
CA ARG A 649 -5.95 56.66 -21.27
C ARG A 649 -6.35 58.11 -21.56
N VAL A 650 -7.37 58.27 -22.42
CA VAL A 650 -8.30 59.42 -22.52
C VAL A 650 -9.69 58.79 -22.76
N GLY A 651 -10.85 59.19 -22.20
CA GLY A 651 -11.25 60.35 -21.38
C GLY A 651 -12.50 61.00 -22.04
N GLY A 652 -13.64 61.27 -21.38
CA GLY A 652 -14.12 61.00 -20.01
C GLY A 652 -15.56 61.56 -19.80
N ASN A 653 -16.13 61.42 -18.59
CA ASN A 653 -17.35 62.10 -18.05
C ASN A 653 -18.72 61.82 -18.76
N SER A 654 -19.87 61.50 -18.11
CA SER A 654 -20.64 62.04 -16.95
C SER A 654 -21.35 63.38 -17.26
N SER A 655 -22.64 63.65 -16.98
CA SER A 655 -23.74 62.95 -16.26
C SER A 655 -25.13 63.44 -16.82
N SER A 656 -26.35 63.46 -16.23
CA SER A 656 -26.87 63.36 -14.84
C SER A 656 -28.39 62.95 -14.74
N MET A 657 -29.10 63.42 -13.71
CA MET A 657 -30.44 63.10 -13.16
C MET A 657 -31.72 63.55 -13.93
N ALA A 658 -32.73 62.67 -13.89
CA ALA A 658 -34.15 62.85 -13.43
C ALA A 658 -35.01 64.11 -13.73
N GLY A 659 -36.30 63.90 -14.13
CA GLY A 659 -37.41 64.81 -13.77
C GLY A 659 -38.72 64.83 -14.59
N ARG A 660 -39.83 64.33 -14.00
CA ARG A 660 -41.28 64.68 -14.18
C ARG A 660 -42.04 64.54 -15.53
N TYR A 661 -43.19 63.86 -15.42
CA TYR A 661 -44.55 64.11 -15.98
C TYR A 661 -44.78 65.09 -17.17
N GLY A 662 -45.59 64.67 -18.16
CA GLY A 662 -46.36 65.58 -19.01
C GLY A 662 -47.00 65.00 -20.29
N GLU A 663 -48.30 64.68 -20.23
CA GLU A 663 -49.32 64.69 -21.32
C GLU A 663 -49.20 63.83 -22.62
N ILE A 664 -50.39 63.52 -23.13
CA ILE A 664 -50.81 62.91 -24.42
C ILE A 664 -52.00 63.81 -24.83
N PRO A 665 -52.23 64.29 -26.08
CA PRO A 665 -52.56 63.40 -27.21
C PRO A 665 -52.39 63.90 -28.67
N ARG A 666 -52.77 62.99 -29.59
CA ARG A 666 -53.39 63.17 -30.94
C ARG A 666 -52.58 62.68 -32.15
N SER A 667 -53.25 61.90 -32.97
CA SER A 667 -52.94 61.60 -34.37
C SER A 667 -53.75 62.48 -35.31
N PRO A 668 -53.38 62.51 -36.61
CA PRO A 668 -54.37 62.60 -37.68
C PRO A 668 -54.21 61.48 -38.74
N HIS A 669 -55.31 61.23 -39.45
CA HIS A 669 -55.42 60.55 -40.76
C HIS A 669 -54.91 61.48 -41.91
N ASP A 670 -54.84 61.18 -43.22
CA ASP A 670 -55.55 60.19 -44.06
C ASP A 670 -54.72 59.73 -45.33
N PRO A 671 -55.20 59.47 -46.58
CA PRO A 671 -55.29 58.09 -47.13
C PRO A 671 -54.73 57.89 -48.58
N SER A 672 -55.24 56.85 -49.28
CA SER A 672 -55.18 56.53 -50.74
C SER A 672 -53.95 55.75 -51.26
N ILE A 673 -54.03 54.86 -52.28
CA ILE A 673 -55.17 54.36 -53.10
C ILE A 673 -54.96 52.88 -53.57
N SER A 674 -55.93 52.29 -54.27
CA SER A 674 -56.15 50.84 -54.49
C SER A 674 -55.72 50.22 -55.85
N SER A 675 -55.54 48.89 -55.89
CA SER A 675 -55.84 48.04 -57.08
C SER A 675 -56.08 46.54 -56.73
N PHE A 676 -57.00 45.88 -57.45
CA PHE A 676 -57.47 44.47 -57.38
C PHE A 676 -57.42 43.83 -58.80
N PRO A 677 -57.49 42.49 -59.06
CA PRO A 677 -58.55 41.50 -58.69
C PRO A 677 -58.02 40.05 -58.40
N ALA A 678 -58.78 38.94 -58.31
CA ALA A 678 -60.09 38.59 -57.67
C ALA A 678 -60.27 37.02 -57.67
N ASN A 679 -61.41 36.53 -57.15
CA ASN A 679 -61.92 35.13 -57.12
C ASN A 679 -61.15 34.12 -56.22
N ASP A 680 -61.78 33.11 -55.57
CA ASP A 680 -63.21 32.71 -55.52
C ASP A 680 -63.56 31.93 -54.22
N GLY A 681 -64.86 31.80 -53.89
CA GLY A 681 -65.38 30.76 -52.96
C GLY A 681 -65.85 31.18 -51.54
N LEU A 682 -67.13 30.91 -51.23
CA LEU A 682 -67.85 31.11 -49.95
C LEU A 682 -68.72 29.83 -49.66
N PRO A 683 -69.54 29.67 -48.58
CA PRO A 683 -69.86 30.52 -47.41
C PRO A 683 -69.86 29.79 -46.02
N ARG A 684 -70.32 30.50 -44.97
CA ARG A 684 -70.57 30.09 -43.56
C ARG A 684 -71.73 29.08 -43.35
N HIS A 685 -71.71 28.34 -42.23
CA HIS A 685 -72.89 28.28 -41.33
C HIS A 685 -72.57 27.96 -39.84
N ASN A 686 -73.59 28.05 -38.98
CA ASN A 686 -73.55 28.01 -37.50
C ASN A 686 -74.23 26.71 -36.92
N PRO A 687 -74.18 26.44 -35.59
CA PRO A 687 -74.55 25.14 -34.99
C PRO A 687 -76.00 25.07 -34.43
N PRO A 688 -76.45 23.85 -34.06
CA PRO A 688 -77.41 23.68 -32.96
C PRO A 688 -77.09 22.51 -31.99
N MET A 689 -77.78 22.49 -30.84
CA MET A 689 -77.90 21.34 -29.92
C MET A 689 -79.04 20.38 -30.33
N TYR A 690 -79.16 19.23 -29.67
CA TYR A 690 -80.41 18.55 -29.20
C TYR A 690 -80.00 17.50 -28.12
N LEU A 691 -80.67 17.38 -26.96
CA LEU A 691 -81.73 16.38 -26.59
C LEU A 691 -81.33 14.88 -26.80
N ASP A 692 -81.72 13.87 -26.00
CA ASP A 692 -82.32 13.70 -24.64
C ASP A 692 -82.10 12.18 -24.25
N GLU A 693 -82.66 11.44 -23.26
CA GLU A 693 -83.73 11.58 -22.23
C GLU A 693 -83.58 10.48 -21.12
N LYS A 694 -84.48 10.49 -20.11
CA LYS A 694 -85.09 9.35 -19.36
C LYS A 694 -84.36 8.52 -18.25
N HIS A 695 -85.06 8.49 -17.09
CA HIS A 695 -85.16 7.46 -16.01
C HIS A 695 -83.93 7.09 -15.14
N GLY A 696 -84.06 6.81 -13.82
CA GLY A 696 -85.20 6.99 -12.90
C GLY A 696 -85.22 6.03 -11.67
N PHE A 697 -85.60 6.54 -10.48
CA PHE A 697 -85.80 5.81 -9.19
C PHE A 697 -84.50 5.28 -8.50
N SER A 698 -84.32 5.27 -7.16
CA SER A 698 -85.11 5.76 -6.00
C SER A 698 -84.26 6.04 -4.74
N THR A 699 -84.82 6.84 -3.82
CA THR A 699 -84.38 7.16 -2.42
C THR A 699 -84.79 6.03 -1.43
N PRO A 700 -84.56 6.01 -0.06
CA PRO A 700 -84.39 7.06 0.99
C PRO A 700 -82.97 7.14 1.66
N ASP A 701 -82.53 8.17 2.40
CA ASP A 701 -83.06 8.91 3.59
C ASP A 701 -82.95 8.10 4.93
N VAL A 702 -82.66 8.61 6.14
CA VAL A 702 -82.52 10.00 6.67
C VAL A 702 -81.85 10.04 8.09
N ARG A 703 -81.11 11.13 8.48
CA ARG A 703 -80.80 11.62 9.88
C ARG A 703 -80.12 10.67 10.92
N SER A 704 -79.70 11.07 12.15
CA SER A 704 -79.11 12.33 12.70
C SER A 704 -78.55 12.15 14.13
N HIS A 705 -77.57 13.00 14.50
CA HIS A 705 -77.30 13.57 15.85
C HIS A 705 -76.65 12.76 17.02
N HIS A 706 -75.83 13.54 17.75
CA HIS A 706 -75.47 13.52 19.19
C HIS A 706 -74.31 12.66 19.76
N SER A 707 -73.47 13.37 20.52
CA SER A 707 -72.46 12.94 21.52
C SER A 707 -73.14 12.53 22.85
N PRO A 708 -72.46 12.09 23.96
CA PRO A 708 -71.04 12.28 24.33
C PRO A 708 -70.31 11.05 24.93
N SER A 709 -69.06 11.25 25.38
CA SER A 709 -68.26 10.29 26.17
C SER A 709 -68.66 10.27 27.66
N PRO A 710 -68.39 9.19 28.43
CA PRO A 710 -67.21 9.25 29.33
C PRO A 710 -66.49 7.90 29.66
N ALA A 711 -65.36 8.06 30.36
CA ALA A 711 -64.40 7.11 30.96
C ALA A 711 -64.85 5.72 31.50
N ARG A 712 -63.92 4.72 31.48
CA ARG A 712 -63.25 4.10 32.67
C ARG A 712 -62.17 3.06 32.29
N SER A 713 -61.21 2.80 33.19
CA SER A 713 -60.18 1.73 33.17
C SER A 713 -60.47 0.68 34.29
N PRO A 714 -59.64 -0.36 34.61
CA PRO A 714 -58.34 -0.83 34.05
C PRO A 714 -58.19 -2.37 33.85
N GLN A 715 -57.07 -2.86 33.28
CA GLN A 715 -56.26 -4.03 33.77
C GLN A 715 -55.03 -4.38 32.90
N GLN A 716 -54.19 -5.29 33.40
CA GLN A 716 -52.87 -5.80 32.92
C GLN A 716 -52.81 -7.33 33.22
N PRO A 717 -51.76 -8.12 32.86
CA PRO A 717 -50.71 -7.95 31.84
C PRO A 717 -50.47 -9.24 30.98
N THR A 718 -49.63 -9.16 29.94
CA THR A 718 -48.72 -10.21 29.36
C THR A 718 -48.24 -9.73 27.98
N GLY A 719 -47.07 -10.09 27.45
CA GLY A 719 -45.98 -10.90 27.99
C GLY A 719 -45.31 -11.76 26.91
N ARG A 720 -44.31 -11.22 26.18
CA ARG A 720 -43.49 -12.00 25.21
C ARG A 720 -42.05 -11.50 25.13
N ALA A 721 -41.12 -12.45 25.10
CA ALA A 721 -39.70 -12.22 24.89
C ALA A 721 -39.26 -12.63 23.46
N SER A 722 -38.04 -12.27 23.12
CA SER A 722 -37.21 -12.86 22.05
C SER A 722 -36.85 -14.35 22.41
N PRO A 723 -36.19 -15.18 21.55
CA PRO A 723 -35.27 -14.79 20.47
C PRO A 723 -35.29 -15.68 19.20
N TRP A 724 -34.23 -15.51 18.38
CA TRP A 724 -33.74 -16.36 17.30
C TRP A 724 -34.15 -17.84 17.35
N GLN A 725 -34.66 -18.41 16.24
CA GLN A 725 -34.25 -19.71 15.66
C GLN A 725 -35.19 -20.20 14.53
N ARG A 726 -34.65 -20.37 13.30
CA ARG A 726 -34.72 -21.56 12.40
C ARG A 726 -34.50 -21.18 10.93
N GLY A 727 -34.02 -22.15 10.16
CA GLY A 727 -33.91 -22.14 8.70
C GLY A 727 -34.07 -23.56 8.16
N ALA A 728 -34.00 -23.72 6.83
CA ALA A 728 -34.45 -24.90 6.07
C ALA A 728 -35.97 -25.17 6.18
N GLY A 729 -36.61 -25.78 5.19
CA GLY A 729 -36.14 -26.25 3.89
C GLY A 729 -37.19 -27.18 3.25
N TYR A 730 -37.02 -27.50 1.96
CA TYR A 730 -38.03 -28.14 1.10
C TYR A 730 -39.25 -27.22 0.82
N GLU A 731 -39.94 -27.34 -0.32
CA GLU A 731 -39.80 -28.30 -1.43
C GLU A 731 -38.66 -27.96 -2.41
#